data_AF-A3WGS9-F1
#
_entry.id   AF-A3WGS9-F1
#
_cell.length_a   1.000
_cell.length_b   1.000
_cell.length_c   1.000
_cell.angle_alpha   90.00
_cell.angle_beta   90.00
_cell.angle_gamma   90.00
#
_symmetry.space_group_name_H-M   'P 1'
#
loop_
_entity.id
_entity.type
_entity.pdbx_description
1 polymer ?
#
loop_
_entity_poly.entity_id
_entity_poly.type
_entity_poly.pdbx_seq_one_letter_code
_entity_poly.pdbx_strand_id
1 'polypeptide(L)'
;MNHTILPHELPGALDRAPEGVKVLSLDCFDTLLWRDCHAPTDVFAGLDGLSVGQRVRGETQARKLKAIRQRGSEVALGEIYAEAMPNATAGERDAAIAQELTLEARTCFAFAPTVELMRQAKSRGLSIIIVSDTYLDAKQLTRLIEDAAGKEVAAMITRVFASSEAGVSKSQGLLAKALKAMKVQAGEVLHIGDNPKADYESARALGIPALHLSQFSESARSRLRLERACGQFVGDTNEAVRGLMPQRALLADQEPQVSDKAEALGLSVLGPVFHAFDQWLRQEAETLGSNSKGRVHWLFMLRDGHLPQIVHAAGEEAPSTARIEISRFTAIAADLTTREAYERQWMLEAALNPSTLARQMLFDESEIARIVGDPKGERAKAEASQRLQGELRKGQRQKLTRRSSRERAERLINHVRQAVVPKPGDVLMLVDLGYNGSAQDRIDALLAQAFDCHVAGRYLLLREMAASGLDKKGLIDARHFDPELLEALCANVAVLEQLATCATGSVVDYTSEGDPIRTQNSVKGAQSEVRERVQNGVVQYARAAARPPVIREQDPHRERASREAALATLMRFMFLPGTDELEVVKSFEHDVNLGSERMVALFDQAHARAGMRRRGLFYMKGAERMFLPAELEADDIHSRLSLLVQKRFALGLSYTDGSAHSIALSAIVMSDGDGAHTRIEAQRTHEGFFAARVPIPAGAKAVALVVGSVFEWFELAEISLSPIASLKGETDMDQERRNLAPHFDGAREHASGIVECTNPGATLVAFVPPKLDERAPHMIEFVLRPLCTRSASTDALRPNQTTNTIKDAAA
;
A
#
# COMPACT_ATOMS: atom_id res chain seq x y z
N MET A 1 -18.74 -25.98 -26.26
CA MET A 1 -19.11 -24.62 -25.80
C MET A 1 -18.24 -24.31 -24.60
N ASN A 2 -17.74 -23.08 -24.45
CA ASN A 2 -17.11 -22.69 -23.19
C ASN A 2 -18.15 -22.93 -22.07
N HIS A 3 -17.76 -23.51 -20.94
CA HIS A 3 -18.68 -23.84 -19.84
C HIS A 3 -18.57 -22.85 -18.68
N THR A 4 -17.61 -21.93 -18.76
CA THR A 4 -17.44 -20.80 -17.86
C THR A 4 -18.21 -19.59 -18.40
N ILE A 5 -18.78 -18.79 -17.50
CA ILE A 5 -19.40 -17.50 -17.79
C ILE A 5 -18.78 -16.44 -16.88
N LEU A 6 -18.48 -15.27 -17.44
CA LEU A 6 -17.95 -14.13 -16.69
C LEU A 6 -19.10 -13.23 -16.19
N PRO A 7 -18.87 -12.41 -15.15
CA PRO A 7 -19.91 -11.59 -14.55
C PRO A 7 -20.63 -10.67 -15.55
N HIS A 8 -19.90 -9.98 -16.43
CA HIS A 8 -20.48 -9.10 -17.46
C HIS A 8 -21.26 -9.86 -18.56
N GLU A 9 -21.05 -11.16 -18.70
CA GLU A 9 -21.76 -12.01 -19.66
C GLU A 9 -23.07 -12.59 -19.10
N LEU A 10 -23.25 -12.54 -17.76
CA LEU A 10 -24.43 -13.12 -17.08
C LEU A 10 -25.78 -12.67 -17.66
N PRO A 11 -25.99 -11.39 -18.02
CA PRO A 11 -27.25 -10.98 -18.60
C PRO A 11 -27.60 -11.80 -19.85
N GLY A 12 -26.62 -12.18 -20.68
CA GLY A 12 -26.81 -12.99 -21.88
C GLY A 12 -26.76 -14.51 -21.66
N ALA A 13 -26.72 -15.00 -20.41
CA ALA A 13 -26.47 -16.42 -20.13
C ALA A 13 -27.50 -17.37 -20.77
N LEU A 14 -28.75 -16.93 -20.92
CA LEU A 14 -29.84 -17.73 -21.51
C LEU A 14 -29.64 -18.01 -23.00
N ASP A 15 -28.82 -17.22 -23.70
CA ASP A 15 -28.52 -17.45 -25.12
C ASP A 15 -27.57 -18.64 -25.31
N ARG A 16 -26.94 -19.09 -24.22
CA ARG A 16 -26.12 -20.31 -24.15
C ARG A 16 -26.92 -21.52 -23.66
N ALA A 17 -28.19 -21.33 -23.31
CA ALA A 17 -29.06 -22.41 -22.83
C ALA A 17 -29.47 -23.34 -23.98
N PRO A 18 -29.57 -24.66 -23.75
CA PRO A 18 -30.19 -25.57 -24.72
C PRO A 18 -31.65 -25.19 -25.01
N GLU A 19 -32.16 -25.62 -26.15
CA GLU A 19 -33.60 -25.49 -26.45
C GLU A 19 -34.44 -26.26 -25.42
N GLY A 20 -35.60 -25.71 -25.05
CA GLY A 20 -36.55 -26.36 -24.14
C GLY A 20 -36.31 -26.12 -22.64
N VAL A 21 -35.37 -25.26 -22.26
CA VAL A 21 -35.20 -24.82 -20.85
C VAL A 21 -36.46 -24.09 -20.36
N LYS A 22 -36.99 -24.54 -19.22
CA LYS A 22 -38.19 -24.00 -18.54
C LYS A 22 -37.87 -23.39 -17.18
N VAL A 23 -36.74 -23.77 -16.59
CA VAL A 23 -36.33 -23.34 -15.25
C VAL A 23 -34.89 -22.82 -15.27
N LEU A 24 -34.71 -21.60 -14.78
CA LEU A 24 -33.41 -21.09 -14.38
C LEU A 24 -33.17 -21.45 -12.91
N SER A 25 -32.12 -22.21 -12.63
CA SER A 25 -31.68 -22.53 -11.28
C SER A 25 -30.40 -21.74 -10.98
N LEU A 26 -30.39 -21.00 -9.88
CA LEU A 26 -29.24 -20.22 -9.44
C LEU A 26 -28.76 -20.72 -8.08
N ASP A 27 -27.45 -20.68 -7.84
CA ASP A 27 -26.96 -20.58 -6.47
C ASP A 27 -27.32 -19.22 -5.84
N CYS A 28 -27.28 -19.15 -4.51
CA CYS A 28 -27.52 -17.91 -3.77
C CYS A 28 -26.23 -17.10 -3.58
N PHE A 29 -25.27 -17.59 -2.78
CA PHE A 29 -24.14 -16.78 -2.33
C PHE A 29 -23.05 -16.71 -3.42
N ASP A 30 -22.38 -15.57 -3.56
CA ASP A 30 -21.37 -15.35 -4.61
C ASP A 30 -21.91 -15.53 -6.06
N THR A 31 -23.24 -15.67 -6.19
CA THR A 31 -23.97 -15.79 -7.46
C THR A 31 -25.08 -14.73 -7.54
N LEU A 32 -26.15 -14.87 -6.74
CA LEU A 32 -27.23 -13.87 -6.62
C LEU A 32 -26.88 -12.84 -5.55
N LEU A 33 -26.66 -13.28 -4.31
CA LEU A 33 -26.28 -12.45 -3.18
C LEU A 33 -24.77 -12.47 -2.99
N TRP A 34 -24.18 -11.29 -2.98
CA TRP A 34 -22.77 -11.07 -2.68
C TRP A 34 -22.64 -10.34 -1.37
N ARG A 35 -21.49 -10.45 -0.73
CA ARG A 35 -21.16 -9.72 0.50
C ARG A 35 -20.18 -8.61 0.19
N ASP A 36 -20.29 -7.52 0.94
CA ASP A 36 -19.26 -6.48 0.93
C ASP A 36 -17.94 -6.94 1.56
N CYS A 37 -17.93 -8.01 2.34
CA CYS A 37 -16.72 -8.49 3.02
C CYS A 37 -15.95 -9.54 2.21
N HIS A 38 -14.68 -9.75 2.56
CA HIS A 38 -13.81 -10.68 1.86
C HIS A 38 -14.26 -12.15 2.00
N ALA A 39 -14.58 -12.57 3.23
CA ALA A 39 -15.02 -13.93 3.56
C ALA A 39 -16.32 -13.90 4.38
N PRO A 40 -17.18 -14.94 4.29
CA PRO A 40 -18.41 -15.02 5.09
C PRO A 40 -18.17 -14.92 6.60
N THR A 41 -17.04 -15.46 7.08
CA THR A 41 -16.66 -15.40 8.50
C THR A 41 -16.37 -13.99 9.00
N ASP A 42 -16.10 -13.03 8.11
CA ASP A 42 -15.88 -11.64 8.50
C ASP A 42 -17.18 -10.96 9.00
N VAL A 43 -18.36 -11.47 8.62
CA VAL A 43 -19.67 -11.00 9.14
C VAL A 43 -19.81 -11.28 10.63
N PHE A 44 -19.31 -12.42 11.08
CA PHE A 44 -19.45 -12.87 12.48
C PHE A 44 -18.74 -11.98 13.48
N ALA A 45 -17.84 -11.11 13.01
CA ALA A 45 -17.17 -10.14 13.87
C ALA A 45 -18.10 -9.04 14.39
N GLY A 46 -19.25 -8.84 13.77
CA GLY A 46 -20.30 -7.95 14.26
C GLY A 46 -21.28 -8.59 15.26
N LEU A 47 -21.09 -9.86 15.64
CA LEU A 47 -21.94 -10.52 16.63
C LEU A 47 -21.62 -10.05 18.04
N ASP A 48 -22.65 -9.77 18.83
CA ASP A 48 -22.50 -9.40 20.23
C ASP A 48 -22.36 -10.66 21.10
N GLY A 49 -21.46 -10.62 22.08
CA GLY A 49 -21.30 -11.70 23.06
C GLY A 49 -20.69 -12.99 22.52
N LEU A 50 -20.36 -13.07 21.23
CA LEU A 50 -19.64 -14.20 20.61
C LEU A 50 -18.47 -13.70 19.76
N SER A 51 -17.30 -14.30 19.96
CA SER A 51 -16.20 -14.15 19.02
C SER A 51 -16.44 -14.96 17.75
N VAL A 52 -15.85 -14.51 16.63
CA VAL A 52 -15.79 -15.24 15.35
C VAL A 52 -15.37 -16.70 15.58
N GLY A 53 -14.34 -16.93 16.39
CA GLY A 53 -13.83 -18.26 16.70
C GLY A 53 -14.85 -19.16 17.42
N GLN A 54 -15.63 -18.61 18.34
CA GLN A 54 -16.71 -19.36 19.03
C GLN A 54 -17.82 -19.74 18.05
N ARG A 55 -18.25 -18.81 17.19
CA ARG A 55 -19.30 -19.08 16.18
C ARG A 55 -18.86 -20.12 15.14
N VAL A 56 -17.64 -20.04 14.63
CA VAL A 56 -17.07 -21.02 13.68
C VAL A 56 -16.89 -22.40 14.34
N ARG A 57 -16.44 -22.42 15.60
CA ARG A 57 -16.31 -23.67 16.36
C ARG A 57 -17.67 -24.32 16.58
N GLY A 58 -18.71 -23.55 16.92
CA GLY A 58 -20.07 -24.06 17.10
C GLY A 58 -20.57 -24.80 15.86
N GLU A 59 -20.38 -24.23 14.67
CA GLU A 59 -20.75 -24.89 13.41
C GLU A 59 -19.96 -26.18 13.19
N THR A 60 -18.65 -26.14 13.42
CA THR A 60 -17.77 -27.32 13.29
C THR A 60 -18.24 -28.46 14.20
N GLN A 61 -18.62 -28.15 15.44
CA GLN A 61 -19.13 -29.15 16.38
C GLN A 61 -20.50 -29.68 15.98
N ALA A 62 -21.43 -28.80 15.57
CA ALA A 62 -22.75 -29.20 15.10
C ALA A 62 -22.65 -30.19 13.92
N ARG A 63 -21.80 -29.89 12.93
CA ARG A 63 -21.56 -30.76 11.77
C ARG A 63 -20.98 -32.11 12.19
N LYS A 64 -20.00 -32.11 13.11
CA LYS A 64 -19.39 -33.32 13.64
C LYS A 64 -20.41 -34.20 14.38
N LEU A 65 -21.23 -33.62 15.23
CA LEU A 65 -22.27 -34.34 15.99
C LEU A 65 -23.33 -34.94 15.05
N LYS A 66 -23.74 -34.19 14.02
CA LYS A 66 -24.72 -34.66 13.04
C LYS A 66 -24.18 -35.81 12.19
N ALA A 67 -22.90 -35.75 11.79
CA ALA A 67 -22.25 -36.83 11.06
C ALA A 67 -22.25 -38.14 11.85
N ILE A 68 -21.99 -38.08 13.16
CA ILE A 68 -21.98 -39.24 14.05
C ILE A 68 -23.40 -39.77 14.30
N ARG A 69 -24.37 -38.89 14.57
CA ARG A 69 -25.73 -39.31 14.99
C ARG A 69 -26.64 -39.70 13.84
N GLN A 70 -26.52 -39.04 12.69
CA GLN A 70 -27.53 -39.07 11.62
C GLN A 70 -26.95 -39.32 10.23
N ARG A 71 -25.64 -39.61 10.11
CA ARG A 71 -24.94 -39.86 8.83
C ARG A 71 -25.11 -38.72 7.80
N GLY A 72 -25.16 -37.47 8.27
CA GLY A 72 -25.26 -36.28 7.42
C GLY A 72 -24.43 -35.11 7.97
N SER A 73 -24.12 -34.13 7.11
CA SER A 73 -23.25 -32.97 7.45
C SER A 73 -23.97 -31.62 7.41
N GLU A 74 -25.21 -31.56 6.93
CA GLU A 74 -25.97 -30.32 6.76
C GLU A 74 -26.63 -29.91 8.07
N VAL A 75 -26.28 -28.75 8.61
CA VAL A 75 -26.75 -28.24 9.90
C VAL A 75 -27.53 -26.94 9.75
N ALA A 76 -28.52 -26.71 10.61
CA ALA A 76 -29.26 -25.44 10.68
C ALA A 76 -28.68 -24.50 11.75
N LEU A 77 -28.99 -23.19 11.65
CA LEU A 77 -28.56 -22.18 12.63
C LEU A 77 -28.86 -22.56 14.09
N GLY A 78 -30.03 -23.15 14.37
CA GLY A 78 -30.40 -23.58 15.72
C GLY A 78 -29.44 -24.64 16.29
N GLU A 79 -28.99 -25.59 15.45
CA GLU A 79 -28.00 -26.60 15.84
C GLU A 79 -26.62 -25.97 16.08
N ILE A 80 -26.26 -24.98 15.26
CA ILE A 80 -24.99 -24.26 15.39
C ILE A 80 -24.95 -23.47 16.69
N TYR A 81 -26.00 -22.69 17.00
CA TYR A 81 -26.07 -21.86 18.20
C TYR A 81 -26.28 -22.66 19.48
N ALA A 82 -26.85 -23.87 19.40
CA ALA A 82 -26.85 -24.81 20.52
C ALA A 82 -25.43 -25.19 20.94
N GLU A 83 -24.51 -25.38 19.99
CA GLU A 83 -23.10 -25.71 20.28
C GLU A 83 -22.23 -24.46 20.55
N ALA A 84 -22.54 -23.33 19.92
CA ALA A 84 -21.83 -22.07 20.16
C ALA A 84 -22.16 -21.47 21.54
N MET A 85 -23.40 -21.65 22.00
CA MET A 85 -23.92 -21.13 23.27
C MET A 85 -24.57 -22.24 24.12
N PRO A 86 -23.79 -23.23 24.61
CA PRO A 86 -24.33 -24.46 25.20
C PRO A 86 -25.13 -24.24 26.49
N ASN A 87 -24.84 -23.17 27.24
CA ASN A 87 -25.52 -22.85 28.50
C ASN A 87 -26.53 -21.70 28.37
N ALA A 88 -26.70 -21.14 27.16
CA ALA A 88 -27.69 -20.09 26.93
C ALA A 88 -29.11 -20.65 26.88
N THR A 89 -30.06 -19.83 27.30
CA THR A 89 -31.49 -20.07 27.15
C THR A 89 -31.90 -20.07 25.67
N ALA A 90 -33.08 -20.60 25.37
CA ALA A 90 -33.62 -20.57 24.00
C ALA A 90 -33.75 -19.14 23.47
N GLY A 91 -34.24 -18.21 24.30
CA GLY A 91 -34.42 -16.80 23.90
C GLY A 91 -33.09 -16.09 23.59
N GLU A 92 -32.02 -16.38 24.34
CA GLU A 92 -30.69 -15.83 24.05
C GLU A 92 -30.13 -16.36 22.72
N ARG A 93 -30.34 -17.65 22.41
CA ARG A 93 -29.93 -18.23 21.13
C ARG A 93 -30.74 -17.66 19.97
N ASP A 94 -32.05 -17.51 20.13
CA ASP A 94 -32.92 -16.93 19.11
C ASP A 94 -32.55 -15.48 18.81
N ALA A 95 -32.21 -14.70 19.85
CA ALA A 95 -31.71 -13.34 19.69
C ALA A 95 -30.39 -13.30 18.91
N ALA A 96 -29.44 -14.20 19.23
CA ALA A 96 -28.17 -14.26 18.52
C ALA A 96 -28.30 -14.73 17.06
N ILE A 97 -29.23 -15.65 16.78
CA ILE A 97 -29.61 -16.06 15.41
C ILE A 97 -30.21 -14.89 14.64
N ALA A 98 -31.14 -14.14 15.25
CA ALA A 98 -31.75 -12.97 14.62
C ALA A 98 -30.71 -11.87 14.34
N GLN A 99 -29.72 -11.72 15.22
CA GLN A 99 -28.60 -10.82 15.01
C GLN A 99 -27.75 -11.24 13.81
N GLU A 100 -27.36 -12.52 13.70
CA GLU A 100 -26.59 -13.01 12.54
C GLU A 100 -27.34 -12.76 11.23
N LEU A 101 -28.64 -13.06 11.18
CA LEU A 101 -29.48 -12.82 10.00
C LEU A 101 -29.55 -11.33 9.63
N THR A 102 -29.65 -10.46 10.63
CA THR A 102 -29.65 -9.00 10.42
C THR A 102 -28.30 -8.49 9.89
N LEU A 103 -27.19 -9.00 10.43
CA LEU A 103 -25.85 -8.66 9.96
C LEU A 103 -25.59 -9.15 8.53
N GLU A 104 -26.01 -10.38 8.22
CA GLU A 104 -25.95 -10.92 6.86
C GLU A 104 -26.76 -10.04 5.90
N ALA A 105 -28.00 -9.67 6.24
CA ALA A 105 -28.83 -8.81 5.39
C ALA A 105 -28.21 -7.43 5.15
N ARG A 106 -27.56 -6.85 6.15
CA ARG A 106 -26.87 -5.55 6.06
C ARG A 106 -25.56 -5.58 5.27
N THR A 107 -24.95 -6.76 5.15
CA THR A 107 -23.67 -6.96 4.45
C THR A 107 -23.89 -7.48 3.03
N CYS A 108 -25.02 -8.14 2.79
CA CYS A 108 -25.38 -8.70 1.50
C CYS A 108 -26.02 -7.68 0.57
N PHE A 109 -25.85 -7.91 -0.72
CA PHE A 109 -26.54 -7.20 -1.80
C PHE A 109 -26.76 -8.16 -2.96
N ALA A 110 -27.74 -7.89 -3.83
CA ALA A 110 -27.88 -8.64 -5.07
C ALA A 110 -26.92 -8.11 -6.14
N PHE A 111 -26.25 -9.03 -6.83
CA PHE A 111 -25.37 -8.71 -7.94
C PHE A 111 -26.20 -8.39 -9.19
N ALA A 112 -26.10 -7.15 -9.68
CA ALA A 112 -27.00 -6.63 -10.71
C ALA A 112 -27.01 -7.46 -12.01
N PRO A 113 -25.87 -7.97 -12.53
CA PRO A 113 -25.87 -8.86 -13.69
C PRO A 113 -26.70 -10.15 -13.50
N THR A 114 -26.70 -10.73 -12.28
CA THR A 114 -27.54 -11.89 -11.96
C THR A 114 -29.03 -11.52 -11.93
N VAL A 115 -29.37 -10.34 -11.38
CA VAL A 115 -30.76 -9.86 -11.37
C VAL A 115 -31.25 -9.55 -12.79
N GLU A 116 -30.40 -9.01 -13.66
CA GLU A 116 -30.75 -8.79 -15.06
C GLU A 116 -31.01 -10.11 -15.80
N LEU A 117 -30.18 -11.13 -15.55
CA LEU A 117 -30.45 -12.49 -16.01
C LEU A 117 -31.82 -13.01 -15.51
N MET A 118 -32.16 -12.77 -14.24
CA MET A 118 -33.47 -13.15 -13.70
C MET A 118 -34.63 -12.43 -14.43
N ARG A 119 -34.48 -11.14 -14.73
CA ARG A 119 -35.47 -10.38 -15.50
C ARG A 119 -35.63 -10.96 -16.90
N GLN A 120 -34.53 -11.29 -17.58
CA GLN A 120 -34.59 -11.95 -18.88
C GLN A 120 -35.27 -13.32 -18.81
N ALA A 121 -34.99 -14.12 -17.79
CA ALA A 121 -35.65 -15.42 -17.59
C ALA A 121 -37.17 -15.24 -17.43
N LYS A 122 -37.61 -14.26 -16.64
CA LYS A 122 -39.05 -13.92 -16.52
C LYS A 122 -39.66 -13.47 -17.84
N SER A 123 -38.97 -12.64 -18.61
CA SER A 123 -39.46 -12.18 -19.93
C SER A 123 -39.65 -13.34 -20.92
N ARG A 124 -38.86 -14.41 -20.79
CA ARG A 124 -38.96 -15.64 -21.58
C ARG A 124 -39.92 -16.68 -20.98
N GLY A 125 -40.61 -16.35 -19.88
CA GLY A 125 -41.59 -17.24 -19.22
C GLY A 125 -40.98 -18.36 -18.37
N LEU A 126 -39.69 -18.29 -18.01
CA LEU A 126 -39.03 -19.29 -17.19
C LEU A 126 -39.39 -19.13 -15.71
N SER A 127 -39.49 -20.26 -15.01
CA SER A 127 -39.49 -20.27 -13.54
C SER A 127 -38.07 -20.07 -13.02
N ILE A 128 -37.92 -19.42 -11.87
CA ILE A 128 -36.60 -19.17 -11.27
C ILE A 128 -36.58 -19.85 -9.91
N ILE A 129 -35.58 -20.69 -9.67
CA ILE A 129 -35.38 -21.33 -8.37
C ILE A 129 -33.99 -21.01 -7.83
N ILE A 130 -33.90 -20.92 -6.51
CA ILE A 130 -32.61 -20.85 -5.80
C ILE A 130 -32.32 -22.21 -5.20
N VAL A 131 -31.10 -22.71 -5.41
CA VAL A 131 -30.61 -23.96 -4.83
C VAL A 131 -29.28 -23.64 -4.16
N SER A 132 -29.19 -23.73 -2.84
CA SER A 132 -28.00 -23.29 -2.11
C SER A 132 -27.61 -24.25 -0.99
N ASP A 133 -26.30 -24.46 -0.86
CA ASP A 133 -25.70 -25.16 0.27
C ASP A 133 -25.48 -24.15 1.40
N THR A 134 -26.35 -24.18 2.40
CA THR A 134 -26.43 -23.15 3.44
C THR A 134 -26.99 -23.71 4.75
N TYR A 135 -26.60 -23.09 5.87
CA TYR A 135 -27.18 -23.34 7.19
C TYR A 135 -28.53 -22.63 7.43
N LEU A 136 -28.99 -21.82 6.47
CA LEU A 136 -30.29 -21.15 6.48
C LEU A 136 -31.36 -22.07 5.91
N ASP A 137 -32.56 -22.09 6.50
CA ASP A 137 -33.72 -22.75 5.88
C ASP A 137 -34.29 -21.92 4.71
N ALA A 138 -35.23 -22.48 3.94
CA ALA A 138 -35.78 -21.78 2.77
C ALA A 138 -36.51 -20.47 3.13
N LYS A 139 -37.14 -20.38 4.31
CA LYS A 139 -37.83 -19.15 4.76
C LYS A 139 -36.82 -18.08 5.14
N GLN A 140 -35.81 -18.44 5.93
CA GLN A 140 -34.71 -17.56 6.33
C GLN A 140 -33.96 -17.04 5.10
N LEU A 141 -33.64 -17.91 4.12
CA LEU A 141 -32.95 -17.50 2.91
C LEU A 141 -33.82 -16.60 2.01
N THR A 142 -35.11 -16.89 1.88
CA THR A 142 -36.05 -16.01 1.14
C THR A 142 -36.11 -14.63 1.80
N ARG A 143 -36.19 -14.60 3.13
CA ARG A 143 -36.24 -13.36 3.90
C ARG A 143 -34.94 -12.56 3.78
N LEU A 144 -33.79 -13.23 3.82
CA LEU A 144 -32.48 -12.61 3.60
C LEU A 144 -32.40 -11.95 2.21
N ILE A 145 -32.87 -12.63 1.16
CA ILE A 145 -32.91 -12.06 -0.20
C ILE A 145 -33.81 -10.83 -0.25
N GLU A 146 -34.99 -10.88 0.37
CA GLU A 146 -35.91 -9.73 0.44
C GLU A 146 -35.28 -8.55 1.19
N ASP A 147 -34.65 -8.79 2.34
CA ASP A 147 -34.09 -7.73 3.18
C ASP A 147 -32.80 -7.14 2.60
N ALA A 148 -31.99 -7.94 1.89
CA ALA A 148 -30.75 -7.48 1.26
C ALA A 148 -31.00 -6.80 -0.10
N ALA A 149 -31.86 -7.38 -0.95
CA ALA A 149 -31.99 -7.02 -2.36
C ALA A 149 -33.36 -6.43 -2.76
N GLY A 150 -34.31 -6.40 -1.82
CA GLY A 150 -35.64 -5.83 -2.02
C GLY A 150 -36.68 -6.85 -2.49
N LYS A 151 -37.95 -6.45 -2.36
CA LYS A 151 -39.12 -7.29 -2.65
C LYS A 151 -39.25 -7.67 -4.12
N GLU A 152 -38.81 -6.81 -5.05
CA GLU A 152 -38.85 -7.10 -6.49
C GLU A 152 -38.01 -8.34 -6.83
N VAL A 153 -36.77 -8.40 -6.30
CA VAL A 153 -35.86 -9.52 -6.53
C VAL A 153 -36.41 -10.79 -5.91
N ALA A 154 -36.90 -10.73 -4.66
CA ALA A 154 -37.50 -11.88 -3.99
C ALA A 154 -38.75 -12.41 -4.73
N ALA A 155 -39.61 -11.52 -5.23
CA ALA A 155 -40.84 -11.90 -5.94
C ALA A 155 -40.59 -12.63 -7.28
N MET A 156 -39.41 -12.46 -7.88
CA MET A 156 -39.03 -13.23 -9.07
C MET A 156 -38.75 -14.70 -8.76
N ILE A 157 -38.45 -15.06 -7.50
CA ILE A 157 -38.07 -16.41 -7.12
C ILE A 157 -39.32 -17.28 -6.90
N THR A 158 -39.46 -18.33 -7.69
CA THR A 158 -40.57 -19.28 -7.61
C THR A 158 -40.44 -20.19 -6.38
N ARG A 159 -39.22 -20.65 -6.07
CA ARG A 159 -38.96 -21.54 -4.94
C ARG A 159 -37.49 -21.53 -4.52
N VAL A 160 -37.25 -21.72 -3.22
CA VAL A 160 -35.91 -21.87 -2.64
C VAL A 160 -35.73 -23.31 -2.12
N PHE A 161 -34.56 -23.88 -2.38
CA PHE A 161 -34.10 -25.18 -1.88
C PHE A 161 -32.80 -24.99 -1.12
N ALA A 162 -32.85 -25.18 0.21
CA ALA A 162 -31.69 -25.06 1.09
C ALA A 162 -31.20 -26.44 1.57
N SER A 163 -29.88 -26.63 1.63
CA SER A 163 -29.28 -27.90 2.04
C SER A 163 -29.57 -28.26 3.51
N SER A 164 -29.57 -27.29 4.42
CA SER A 164 -29.90 -27.50 5.84
C SER A 164 -31.30 -28.09 6.05
N GLU A 165 -32.30 -27.59 5.30
CA GLU A 165 -33.68 -28.08 5.34
C GLU A 165 -33.82 -29.42 4.62
N ALA A 166 -33.14 -29.60 3.49
CA ALA A 166 -33.19 -30.84 2.72
C ALA A 166 -32.33 -31.98 3.31
N GLY A 167 -31.42 -31.67 4.23
CA GLY A 167 -30.46 -32.59 4.83
C GLY A 167 -29.38 -33.13 3.88
N VAL A 168 -29.26 -32.57 2.67
CA VAL A 168 -28.30 -32.98 1.64
C VAL A 168 -27.77 -31.76 0.89
N SER A 169 -26.48 -31.74 0.60
CA SER A 169 -25.86 -30.71 -0.25
C SER A 169 -26.10 -30.95 -1.74
N LYS A 170 -25.71 -30.00 -2.61
CA LYS A 170 -25.75 -30.15 -4.07
C LYS A 170 -24.95 -31.37 -4.52
N SER A 171 -23.74 -31.53 -3.98
CA SER A 171 -22.89 -32.69 -4.24
C SER A 171 -23.47 -34.03 -3.73
N GLN A 172 -24.48 -33.99 -2.86
CA GLN A 172 -25.19 -35.16 -2.34
C GLN A 172 -26.60 -35.34 -2.96
N GLY A 173 -26.99 -34.50 -3.92
CA GLY A 173 -28.23 -34.66 -4.68
C GLY A 173 -29.35 -33.63 -4.38
N LEU A 174 -29.04 -32.47 -3.80
CA LEU A 174 -30.02 -31.38 -3.60
C LEU A 174 -30.69 -30.97 -4.92
N LEU A 175 -29.92 -30.85 -6.01
CA LEU A 175 -30.44 -30.52 -7.34
C LEU A 175 -31.44 -31.57 -7.85
N ALA A 176 -31.21 -32.86 -7.58
CA ALA A 176 -32.16 -33.92 -7.94
C ALA A 176 -33.50 -33.80 -7.17
N LYS A 177 -33.44 -33.40 -5.89
CA LYS A 177 -34.65 -33.08 -5.10
C LYS A 177 -35.39 -31.89 -5.69
N ALA A 178 -34.67 -30.86 -6.13
CA ALA A 178 -35.24 -29.69 -6.79
C ALA A 178 -35.96 -30.06 -8.09
N LEU A 179 -35.34 -30.87 -8.97
CA LEU A 179 -35.98 -31.37 -10.21
C LEU A 179 -37.31 -32.10 -9.91
N LYS A 180 -37.29 -33.01 -8.93
CA LYS A 180 -38.49 -33.77 -8.52
C LYS A 180 -39.59 -32.85 -7.99
N ALA A 181 -39.24 -31.88 -7.15
CA ALA A 181 -40.19 -30.94 -6.57
C ALA A 181 -40.78 -29.99 -7.61
N MET A 182 -39.98 -29.58 -8.59
CA MET A 182 -40.40 -28.72 -9.72
C MET A 182 -41.09 -29.49 -10.84
N LYS A 183 -41.05 -30.83 -10.82
CA LYS A 183 -41.62 -31.72 -11.84
C LYS A 183 -41.05 -31.45 -13.25
N VAL A 184 -39.74 -31.24 -13.33
CA VAL A 184 -39.01 -30.98 -14.59
C VAL A 184 -37.91 -32.01 -14.80
N GLN A 185 -37.54 -32.23 -16.07
CA GLN A 185 -36.43 -33.07 -16.47
C GLN A 185 -35.11 -32.29 -16.42
N ALA A 186 -33.98 -33.00 -16.31
CA ALA A 186 -32.67 -32.37 -16.20
C ALA A 186 -32.35 -31.43 -17.38
N GLY A 187 -32.72 -31.80 -18.61
CA GLY A 187 -32.53 -30.97 -19.80
C GLY A 187 -33.40 -29.71 -19.86
N GLU A 188 -34.44 -29.61 -19.03
CA GLU A 188 -35.34 -28.44 -18.95
C GLU A 188 -34.85 -27.38 -17.95
N VAL A 189 -33.69 -27.60 -17.33
CA VAL A 189 -33.12 -26.71 -16.31
C VAL A 189 -31.74 -26.22 -16.74
N LEU A 190 -31.48 -24.93 -16.62
CA LEU A 190 -30.13 -24.39 -16.67
C LEU A 190 -29.71 -24.03 -15.25
N HIS A 191 -28.60 -24.56 -14.77
CA HIS A 191 -28.02 -24.21 -13.47
C HIS A 191 -26.81 -23.28 -13.60
N ILE A 192 -26.73 -22.24 -12.79
CA ILE A 192 -25.59 -21.31 -12.75
C ILE A 192 -25.19 -21.06 -11.29
N GLY A 193 -23.89 -21.18 -11.00
CA GLY A 193 -23.31 -20.89 -9.69
C GLY A 193 -21.80 -20.73 -9.75
N ASP A 194 -21.20 -20.23 -8.66
CA ASP A 194 -19.78 -19.85 -8.58
C ASP A 194 -18.86 -21.04 -8.25
N ASN A 195 -19.40 -22.11 -7.65
CA ASN A 195 -18.60 -23.22 -7.18
C ASN A 195 -18.42 -24.29 -8.27
N PRO A 196 -17.18 -24.57 -8.71
CA PRO A 196 -16.95 -25.53 -9.80
C PRO A 196 -17.43 -26.94 -9.45
N LYS A 197 -17.36 -27.34 -8.18
CA LYS A 197 -17.77 -28.67 -7.74
C LYS A 197 -19.26 -28.74 -7.39
N ALA A 198 -19.72 -27.83 -6.55
CA ALA A 198 -21.08 -27.86 -6.01
C ALA A 198 -22.13 -27.44 -7.05
N ASP A 199 -21.82 -26.48 -7.92
CA ASP A 199 -22.78 -25.97 -8.91
C ASP A 199 -22.56 -26.60 -10.27
N TYR A 200 -21.33 -26.62 -10.77
CA TYR A 200 -21.07 -27.11 -12.12
C TYR A 200 -21.00 -28.63 -12.20
N GLU A 201 -20.01 -29.28 -11.55
CA GLU A 201 -19.84 -30.74 -11.64
C GLU A 201 -21.06 -31.51 -11.12
N SER A 202 -21.63 -31.09 -9.99
CA SER A 202 -22.81 -31.74 -9.39
C SER A 202 -24.06 -31.64 -10.28
N ALA A 203 -24.28 -30.51 -10.96
CA ALA A 203 -25.37 -30.37 -11.93
C ALA A 203 -25.13 -31.24 -13.17
N ARG A 204 -23.91 -31.21 -13.73
CA ARG A 204 -23.55 -32.00 -14.92
C ARG A 204 -23.67 -33.50 -14.68
N ALA A 205 -23.32 -33.98 -13.48
CA ALA A 205 -23.47 -35.39 -13.10
C ALA A 205 -24.94 -35.88 -13.13
N LEU A 206 -25.91 -34.96 -13.00
CA LEU A 206 -27.35 -35.24 -13.10
C LEU A 206 -27.92 -35.03 -14.51
N GLY A 207 -27.08 -34.69 -15.49
CA GLY A 207 -27.50 -34.35 -16.85
C GLY A 207 -28.08 -32.94 -16.99
N ILE A 208 -27.94 -32.08 -15.97
CA ILE A 208 -28.42 -30.70 -16.00
C ILE A 208 -27.42 -29.83 -16.79
N PRO A 209 -27.84 -29.08 -17.82
CA PRO A 209 -27.06 -27.99 -18.39
C PRO A 209 -26.57 -27.01 -17.31
N ALA A 210 -25.27 -26.71 -17.28
CA ALA A 210 -24.71 -25.85 -16.26
C ALA A 210 -23.65 -24.89 -16.81
N LEU A 211 -23.60 -23.68 -16.24
CA LEU A 211 -22.55 -22.69 -16.47
C LEU A 211 -21.86 -22.38 -15.14
N HIS A 212 -20.53 -22.40 -15.14
CA HIS A 212 -19.72 -22.01 -13.99
C HIS A 212 -19.45 -20.50 -14.03
N LEU A 213 -19.94 -19.76 -13.03
CA LEU A 213 -19.65 -18.34 -12.88
C LEU A 213 -18.24 -18.15 -12.33
N SER A 214 -17.32 -17.66 -13.17
CA SER A 214 -15.97 -17.30 -12.73
C SER A 214 -15.91 -15.81 -12.42
N GLN A 215 -16.13 -15.46 -11.15
CA GLN A 215 -16.21 -14.07 -10.68
C GLN A 215 -14.91 -13.28 -10.90
N PHE A 216 -13.76 -13.94 -10.74
CA PHE A 216 -12.43 -13.32 -10.72
C PHE A 216 -11.39 -14.23 -11.36
N SER A 217 -10.45 -13.63 -12.09
CA SER A 217 -9.19 -14.27 -12.49
C SER A 217 -8.35 -14.65 -11.27
N GLU A 218 -7.34 -15.51 -11.47
CA GLU A 218 -6.41 -15.89 -10.39
C GLU A 218 -5.62 -14.68 -9.86
N SER A 219 -5.18 -13.77 -10.74
CA SER A 219 -4.50 -12.54 -10.35
C SER A 219 -5.38 -11.64 -9.51
N ALA A 220 -6.64 -11.42 -9.89
CA ALA A 220 -7.60 -10.63 -9.13
C ALA A 220 -7.90 -11.26 -7.76
N ARG A 221 -8.09 -12.59 -7.69
CA ARG A 221 -8.26 -13.32 -6.41
C ARG A 221 -7.06 -13.13 -5.48
N SER A 222 -5.84 -13.23 -6.02
CA SER A 222 -4.61 -13.04 -5.24
C SER A 222 -4.50 -11.61 -4.72
N ARG A 223 -4.78 -10.61 -5.58
CA ARG A 223 -4.78 -9.19 -5.20
C ARG A 223 -5.78 -8.92 -4.09
N LEU A 224 -7.05 -9.29 -4.25
CA LEU A 224 -8.10 -9.08 -3.25
C LEU A 224 -7.80 -9.80 -1.91
N ARG A 225 -7.21 -11.00 -1.96
CA ARG A 225 -6.75 -11.71 -0.75
C ARG A 225 -5.63 -10.95 -0.03
N LEU A 226 -4.67 -10.39 -0.77
CA LEU A 226 -3.59 -9.60 -0.19
C LEU A 226 -4.09 -8.24 0.33
N GLU A 227 -5.07 -7.60 -0.34
CA GLU A 227 -5.76 -6.42 0.20
C GLU A 227 -6.40 -6.73 1.55
N ARG A 228 -7.16 -7.83 1.66
CA ARG A 228 -7.73 -8.28 2.94
C ARG A 228 -6.64 -8.49 3.99
N ALA A 229 -5.53 -9.16 3.64
CA ALA A 229 -4.43 -9.40 4.56
C ALA A 229 -3.78 -8.09 5.06
N CYS A 230 -3.54 -7.12 4.16
CA CYS A 230 -3.06 -5.79 4.54
C CYS A 230 -4.05 -5.05 5.45
N GLY A 231 -5.35 -5.14 5.17
CA GLY A 231 -6.39 -4.61 6.05
C GLY A 231 -6.33 -5.17 7.48
N GLN A 232 -5.92 -6.44 7.67
CA GLN A 232 -5.72 -7.01 9.02
C GLN A 232 -4.57 -6.37 9.78
N PHE A 233 -3.54 -5.87 9.09
CA PHE A 233 -2.42 -5.16 9.72
C PHE A 233 -2.80 -3.74 10.16
N VAL A 234 -3.78 -3.12 9.50
CA VAL A 234 -4.30 -1.80 9.91
C VAL A 234 -5.02 -1.90 11.25
N GLY A 235 -5.79 -2.96 11.45
CA GLY A 235 -6.68 -3.16 12.59
C GLY A 235 -8.14 -3.00 12.16
N ASP A 236 -8.95 -4.00 12.47
CA ASP A 236 -10.40 -3.96 12.24
C ASP A 236 -11.09 -3.29 13.46
N THR A 237 -12.17 -2.52 13.28
CA THR A 237 -12.97 -2.04 14.42
C THR A 237 -13.55 -3.23 15.19
N ASN A 238 -13.47 -3.21 16.52
CA ASN A 238 -13.81 -4.37 17.35
C ASN A 238 -15.30 -4.80 17.34
N GLU A 239 -16.22 -3.96 16.86
CA GLU A 239 -17.67 -4.13 17.07
C GLU A 239 -18.50 -4.16 15.77
N ALA A 240 -17.90 -4.54 14.64
CA ALA A 240 -18.60 -4.56 13.36
C ALA A 240 -18.03 -5.59 12.37
N VAL A 241 -18.73 -5.73 11.24
CA VAL A 241 -18.27 -6.52 10.09
C VAL A 241 -16.85 -6.11 9.70
N ARG A 242 -16.02 -7.11 9.44
CA ARG A 242 -14.60 -6.96 9.08
C ARG A 242 -14.38 -7.12 7.59
N GLY A 243 -13.17 -6.77 7.14
CA GLY A 243 -12.72 -7.09 5.79
C GLY A 243 -13.62 -6.54 4.69
N LEU A 244 -14.18 -5.34 4.87
CA LEU A 244 -15.03 -4.67 3.88
C LEU A 244 -14.23 -4.36 2.61
N MET A 245 -14.81 -4.71 1.46
CA MET A 245 -14.25 -4.64 0.11
C MET A 245 -15.38 -4.38 -0.92
N PRO A 246 -16.12 -3.25 -0.81
CA PRO A 246 -17.26 -2.95 -1.68
C PRO A 246 -16.89 -2.84 -3.17
N GLN A 247 -15.60 -2.63 -3.50
CA GLN A 247 -15.09 -2.59 -4.87
C GLN A 247 -15.22 -3.93 -5.61
N ARG A 248 -15.34 -5.06 -4.90
CA ARG A 248 -15.31 -6.42 -5.48
C ARG A 248 -16.32 -6.63 -6.60
N ALA A 249 -17.56 -6.19 -6.42
CA ALA A 249 -18.61 -6.39 -7.42
C ALA A 249 -18.31 -5.63 -8.72
N LEU A 250 -17.83 -4.39 -8.60
CA LEU A 250 -17.46 -3.59 -9.76
C LEU A 250 -16.26 -4.20 -10.48
N LEU A 251 -15.22 -4.63 -9.75
CA LEU A 251 -14.06 -5.26 -10.35
C LEU A 251 -14.39 -6.59 -11.03
N ALA A 252 -15.26 -7.41 -10.45
CA ALA A 252 -15.73 -8.66 -11.06
C ALA A 252 -16.39 -8.41 -12.42
N ASP A 253 -17.16 -7.33 -12.54
CA ASP A 253 -17.86 -6.95 -13.76
C ASP A 253 -16.93 -6.30 -14.79
N GLN A 254 -16.10 -5.36 -14.37
CA GLN A 254 -15.33 -4.47 -15.26
C GLN A 254 -13.94 -5.00 -15.64
N GLU A 255 -13.20 -5.61 -14.70
CA GLU A 255 -11.81 -6.01 -14.93
C GLU A 255 -11.62 -7.03 -16.06
N PRO A 256 -12.49 -8.05 -16.25
CA PRO A 256 -12.34 -8.99 -17.36
C PRO A 256 -12.45 -8.36 -18.76
N GLN A 257 -12.93 -7.12 -18.85
CA GLN A 257 -13.09 -6.37 -20.09
C GLN A 257 -11.86 -5.51 -20.43
N VAL A 258 -10.84 -5.48 -19.55
CA VAL A 258 -9.63 -4.67 -19.72
C VAL A 258 -8.42 -5.57 -20.00
N SER A 259 -7.77 -5.35 -21.15
CA SER A 259 -6.59 -6.11 -21.56
C SER A 259 -5.26 -5.37 -21.36
N ASP A 260 -5.27 -4.04 -21.34
CA ASP A 260 -4.05 -3.25 -21.12
C ASP A 260 -3.67 -3.26 -19.63
N LYS A 261 -2.41 -3.60 -19.33
CA LYS A 261 -1.95 -3.74 -17.94
C LYS A 261 -1.94 -2.41 -17.18
N ALA A 262 -1.67 -1.28 -17.86
CA ALA A 262 -1.66 0.03 -17.23
C ALA A 262 -3.09 0.48 -16.91
N GLU A 263 -4.03 0.32 -17.84
CA GLU A 263 -5.46 0.53 -17.59
C GLU A 263 -5.97 -0.40 -16.49
N ALA A 264 -5.56 -1.67 -16.47
CA ALA A 264 -5.92 -2.61 -15.41
C ALA A 264 -5.40 -2.17 -14.03
N LEU A 265 -4.16 -1.68 -13.93
CA LEU A 265 -3.62 -1.09 -12.69
C LEU A 265 -4.48 0.11 -12.24
N GLY A 266 -4.83 0.97 -13.19
CA GLY A 266 -5.72 2.11 -12.97
C GLY A 266 -7.09 1.70 -12.44
N LEU A 267 -7.76 0.79 -13.15
CA LEU A 267 -9.10 0.31 -12.83
C LEU A 267 -9.14 -0.39 -11.48
N SER A 268 -8.17 -1.26 -11.21
CA SER A 268 -8.28 -2.24 -10.13
C SER A 268 -7.60 -1.86 -8.83
N VAL A 269 -6.67 -0.90 -8.86
CA VAL A 269 -5.91 -0.45 -7.69
C VAL A 269 -6.21 1.02 -7.38
N LEU A 270 -5.95 1.92 -8.34
CA LEU A 270 -6.13 3.35 -8.09
C LEU A 270 -7.62 3.76 -8.17
N GLY A 271 -8.42 3.11 -9.02
CA GLY A 271 -9.85 3.32 -9.21
C GLY A 271 -10.63 3.32 -7.89
N PRO A 272 -10.60 2.22 -7.11
CA PRO A 272 -11.25 2.15 -5.80
C PRO A 272 -10.82 3.26 -4.84
N VAL A 273 -9.53 3.60 -4.83
CA VAL A 273 -8.94 4.60 -3.93
C VAL A 273 -9.42 6.01 -4.26
N PHE A 274 -9.28 6.43 -5.52
CA PHE A 274 -9.65 7.78 -5.94
C PHE A 274 -11.16 7.97 -6.02
N HIS A 275 -11.93 6.91 -6.30
CA HIS A 275 -13.38 6.96 -6.17
C HIS A 275 -13.80 7.14 -4.70
N ALA A 276 -13.22 6.40 -3.76
CA ALA A 276 -13.49 6.59 -2.33
C ALA A 276 -13.11 8.01 -1.88
N PHE A 277 -12.00 8.54 -2.38
CA PHE A 277 -11.59 9.91 -2.11
C PHE A 277 -12.60 10.93 -2.65
N ASP A 278 -13.05 10.81 -3.89
CA ASP A 278 -14.09 11.70 -4.46
C ASP A 278 -15.40 11.64 -3.67
N GLN A 279 -15.87 10.44 -3.30
CA GLN A 279 -17.08 10.29 -2.49
C GLN A 279 -16.94 10.99 -1.12
N TRP A 280 -15.78 10.86 -0.48
CA TRP A 280 -15.49 11.55 0.78
C TRP A 280 -15.38 13.07 0.61
N LEU A 281 -14.76 13.55 -0.48
CA LEU A 281 -14.69 14.99 -0.77
C LEU A 281 -16.09 15.59 -0.95
N ARG A 282 -17.02 14.87 -1.59
CA ARG A 282 -18.42 15.32 -1.74
C ARG A 282 -19.10 15.47 -0.39
N GLN A 283 -18.94 14.49 0.50
CA GLN A 283 -19.47 14.55 1.87
C GLN A 283 -18.86 15.69 2.70
N GLU A 284 -17.55 15.92 2.56
CA GLU A 284 -16.89 17.04 3.24
C GLU A 284 -17.36 18.39 2.68
N ALA A 285 -17.58 18.52 1.37
CA ALA A 285 -18.14 19.72 0.78
C ALA A 285 -19.59 19.98 1.25
N GLU A 286 -20.43 18.95 1.37
CA GLU A 286 -21.77 19.05 1.94
C GLU A 286 -21.73 19.52 3.41
N THR A 287 -20.80 18.96 4.19
CA THR A 287 -20.59 19.32 5.59
C THR A 287 -20.11 20.76 5.73
N LEU A 288 -19.12 21.17 4.93
CA LEU A 288 -18.61 22.54 4.89
C LEU A 288 -19.69 23.54 4.45
N GLY A 289 -20.46 23.20 3.43
CA GLY A 289 -21.57 24.01 2.94
C GLY A 289 -22.69 24.16 3.97
N SER A 290 -22.96 23.14 4.79
CA SER A 290 -23.97 23.21 5.86
C SER A 290 -23.52 24.10 7.03
N ASN A 291 -22.21 24.20 7.26
CA ASN A 291 -21.62 25.04 8.31
C ASN A 291 -21.30 26.46 7.85
N SER A 292 -21.39 26.73 6.55
CA SER A 292 -21.10 28.02 5.96
C SER A 292 -22.36 28.71 5.42
N LYS A 293 -22.33 30.04 5.33
CA LYS A 293 -23.37 30.83 4.65
C LYS A 293 -23.08 31.01 3.16
N GLY A 294 -21.88 30.64 2.71
CA GLY A 294 -21.40 30.80 1.35
C GLY A 294 -21.27 29.49 0.58
N ARG A 295 -20.79 29.60 -0.65
CA ARG A 295 -20.52 28.47 -1.56
C ARG A 295 -19.20 27.80 -1.20
N VAL A 296 -19.12 26.48 -1.41
CA VAL A 296 -17.86 25.75 -1.41
C VAL A 296 -17.25 25.76 -2.81
N HIS A 297 -16.06 26.35 -2.93
CA HIS A 297 -15.23 26.34 -4.14
C HIS A 297 -14.24 25.17 -4.06
N TRP A 298 -14.26 24.30 -5.06
CA TRP A 298 -13.39 23.12 -5.11
C TRP A 298 -12.10 23.46 -5.85
N LEU A 299 -10.99 23.52 -5.12
CA LEU A 299 -9.70 23.94 -5.65
C LEU A 299 -8.72 22.78 -5.66
N PHE A 300 -8.67 22.06 -6.79
CA PHE A 300 -7.74 20.95 -6.98
C PHE A 300 -6.33 21.47 -7.22
N MET A 301 -5.42 21.22 -6.27
CA MET A 301 -4.05 21.72 -6.28
C MET A 301 -3.17 20.89 -7.21
N LEU A 302 -2.84 21.45 -8.37
CA LEU A 302 -1.92 20.84 -9.31
C LEU A 302 -0.48 20.90 -8.78
N ARG A 303 0.30 19.84 -8.97
CA ARG A 303 0.09 18.75 -9.95
C ARG A 303 -0.65 17.52 -9.41
N ASP A 304 -0.58 17.28 -8.11
CA ASP A 304 -1.01 16.01 -7.51
C ASP A 304 -2.54 15.91 -7.38
N GLY A 305 -3.22 17.05 -7.36
CA GLY A 305 -4.68 17.18 -7.52
C GLY A 305 -5.20 16.91 -8.96
N HIS A 306 -4.34 16.59 -9.94
CA HIS A 306 -4.77 16.31 -11.31
C HIS A 306 -5.71 15.10 -11.39
N LEU A 307 -5.27 13.94 -10.89
CA LEU A 307 -6.06 12.71 -10.91
C LEU A 307 -7.34 12.81 -10.07
N PRO A 308 -7.33 13.35 -8.83
CA PRO A 308 -8.56 13.66 -8.11
C PRO A 308 -9.56 14.49 -8.92
N GLN A 309 -9.10 15.52 -9.65
CA GLN A 309 -10.01 16.37 -10.43
C GLN A 309 -10.65 15.63 -11.61
N ILE A 310 -9.89 14.82 -12.37
CA ILE A 310 -10.49 14.10 -13.51
C ILE A 310 -11.44 13.00 -13.05
N VAL A 311 -11.21 12.40 -11.87
CA VAL A 311 -12.13 11.45 -11.24
C VAL A 311 -13.41 12.15 -10.80
N HIS A 312 -13.28 13.32 -10.16
CA HIS A 312 -14.43 14.15 -9.78
C HIS A 312 -15.30 14.52 -10.99
N ALA A 313 -14.67 14.94 -12.08
CA ALA A 313 -15.35 15.29 -13.33
C ALA A 313 -16.00 14.08 -14.03
N ALA A 314 -15.44 12.87 -13.85
CA ALA A 314 -15.97 11.65 -14.44
C ALA A 314 -17.28 11.17 -13.79
N GLY A 315 -17.49 11.46 -12.50
CA GLY A 315 -18.72 11.13 -11.78
C GLY A 315 -19.84 12.14 -12.05
N GLU A 316 -19.57 13.40 -11.70
CA GLU A 316 -20.37 14.60 -12.01
C GLU A 316 -19.61 15.79 -11.40
N GLU A 317 -19.15 16.74 -12.23
CA GLU A 317 -18.35 17.86 -11.72
C GLU A 317 -19.22 18.83 -10.91
N ALA A 318 -18.80 19.11 -9.67
CA ALA A 318 -19.48 20.06 -8.81
C ALA A 318 -19.36 21.49 -9.36
N PRO A 319 -20.39 22.35 -9.17
CA PRO A 319 -20.30 23.75 -9.53
C PRO A 319 -19.12 24.43 -8.83
N SER A 320 -18.48 25.37 -9.54
CA SER A 320 -17.33 26.10 -9.01
C SER A 320 -16.12 25.22 -8.63
N THR A 321 -15.85 24.24 -9.47
CA THR A 321 -14.61 23.47 -9.48
C THR A 321 -13.55 24.17 -10.32
N ALA A 322 -12.33 24.24 -9.81
CA ALA A 322 -11.18 24.76 -10.53
C ALA A 322 -9.91 23.97 -10.25
N ARG A 323 -9.03 23.95 -11.25
CA ARG A 323 -7.65 23.48 -11.11
C ARG A 323 -6.79 24.69 -10.79
N ILE A 324 -6.10 24.65 -9.66
CA ILE A 324 -5.21 25.73 -9.24
C ILE A 324 -3.78 25.22 -9.17
N GLU A 325 -2.82 26.05 -9.55
CA GLU A 325 -1.40 25.71 -9.50
C GLU A 325 -0.76 26.45 -8.34
N ILE A 326 -0.52 25.74 -7.25
CA ILE A 326 0.18 26.27 -6.09
C ILE A 326 1.20 25.21 -5.67
N SER A 327 2.47 25.50 -5.96
CA SER A 327 3.58 24.67 -5.52
C SER A 327 3.99 25.05 -4.11
N ARG A 328 4.70 24.14 -3.43
CA ARG A 328 5.33 24.46 -2.13
C ARG A 328 6.21 25.71 -2.22
N PHE A 329 6.89 25.91 -3.34
CA PHE A 329 7.72 27.09 -3.57
C PHE A 329 6.91 28.38 -3.67
N THR A 330 5.84 28.43 -4.47
CA THR A 330 5.02 29.65 -4.59
C THR A 330 4.28 29.96 -3.29
N ALA A 331 3.88 28.93 -2.55
CA ALA A 331 3.32 29.05 -1.21
C ALA A 331 4.31 29.70 -0.22
N ILE A 332 5.56 29.19 -0.15
CA ILE A 332 6.62 29.81 0.67
C ILE A 332 6.88 31.24 0.21
N ALA A 333 7.04 31.47 -1.10
CA ALA A 333 7.34 32.78 -1.66
C ALA A 333 6.30 33.84 -1.28
N ALA A 334 5.03 33.46 -1.14
CA ALA A 334 3.93 34.35 -0.75
C ALA A 334 3.82 34.57 0.78
N ASP A 335 4.43 33.72 1.61
CA ASP A 335 4.33 33.75 3.09
C ASP A 335 5.39 34.64 3.77
N LEU A 336 6.52 34.92 3.10
CA LEU A 336 7.64 35.69 3.66
C LEU A 336 7.39 37.21 3.80
N THR A 337 6.16 37.65 4.07
CA THR A 337 5.76 39.06 4.08
C THR A 337 6.05 39.77 5.42
N THR A 338 6.20 38.99 6.49
CA THR A 338 6.51 39.45 7.87
C THR A 338 7.95 39.14 8.24
N ARG A 339 8.44 39.75 9.33
CA ARG A 339 9.80 39.49 9.81
C ARG A 339 9.90 38.07 10.40
N GLU A 340 8.86 37.68 11.12
CA GLU A 340 8.74 36.41 11.82
C GLU A 340 8.71 35.25 10.82
N ALA A 341 7.92 35.35 9.73
CA ALA A 341 7.86 34.32 8.69
C ALA A 341 9.21 34.18 7.95
N TYR A 342 9.86 35.31 7.64
CA TYR A 342 11.20 35.31 7.05
C TYR A 342 12.24 34.62 7.96
N GLU A 343 12.29 35.01 9.23
CA GLU A 343 13.26 34.44 10.19
C GLU A 343 12.98 32.95 10.42
N ARG A 344 11.71 32.56 10.56
CA ARG A 344 11.31 31.16 10.71
C ARG A 344 11.71 30.31 9.51
N GLN A 345 11.43 30.75 8.28
CA GLN A 345 11.80 30.00 7.07
C GLN A 345 13.31 29.82 6.99
N TRP A 346 14.06 30.91 7.20
CA TRP A 346 15.51 30.85 7.17
C TRP A 346 16.08 29.89 8.22
N MET A 347 15.57 29.93 9.46
CA MET A 347 16.09 29.09 10.55
C MET A 347 15.76 27.61 10.35
N LEU A 348 14.54 27.28 9.93
CA LEU A 348 14.13 25.89 9.71
C LEU A 348 14.93 25.23 8.57
N GLU A 349 15.22 25.99 7.51
CA GLU A 349 15.83 25.47 6.29
C GLU A 349 17.33 25.79 6.18
N ALA A 350 17.96 26.22 7.28
CA ALA A 350 19.38 26.63 7.29
C ALA A 350 20.35 25.49 6.91
N ALA A 351 19.91 24.24 7.03
CA ALA A 351 20.66 23.04 6.68
C ALA A 351 20.45 22.59 5.22
N LEU A 352 19.54 23.21 4.46
CA LEU A 352 19.35 22.90 3.04
C LEU A 352 20.60 23.23 2.23
N ASN A 353 20.65 22.66 1.01
CA ASN A 353 21.58 23.13 -0.01
C ASN A 353 21.46 24.67 -0.15
N PRO A 354 22.59 25.40 -0.10
CA PRO A 354 22.56 26.87 -0.06
C PRO A 354 21.89 27.49 -1.29
N SER A 355 22.00 26.88 -2.48
CA SER A 355 21.31 27.39 -3.67
C SER A 355 19.79 27.23 -3.56
N THR A 356 19.33 26.12 -2.98
CA THR A 356 17.91 25.85 -2.75
C THR A 356 17.33 26.81 -1.71
N LEU A 357 18.03 27.02 -0.59
CA LEU A 357 17.64 28.01 0.41
C LEU A 357 17.61 29.42 -0.19
N ALA A 358 18.63 29.81 -0.96
CA ALA A 358 18.68 31.13 -1.59
C ALA A 358 17.47 31.36 -2.52
N ARG A 359 17.09 30.36 -3.34
CA ARG A 359 15.86 30.45 -4.16
C ARG A 359 14.61 30.61 -3.29
N GLN A 360 14.45 29.81 -2.23
CA GLN A 360 13.31 29.95 -1.32
C GLN A 360 13.25 31.33 -0.64
N MET A 361 14.40 31.95 -0.39
CA MET A 361 14.52 33.31 0.15
C MET A 361 14.45 34.41 -0.92
N LEU A 362 14.02 34.06 -2.14
CA LEU A 362 13.75 34.94 -3.29
C LEU A 362 14.99 35.67 -3.84
N PHE A 363 16.14 35.01 -3.85
CA PHE A 363 17.31 35.47 -4.57
C PHE A 363 17.16 35.14 -6.05
N ASP A 364 17.56 36.07 -6.93
CA ASP A 364 17.64 35.77 -8.36
C ASP A 364 18.89 34.94 -8.71
N GLU A 365 18.91 34.35 -9.91
CA GLU A 365 20.02 33.49 -10.34
C GLU A 365 21.37 34.20 -10.37
N SER A 366 21.40 35.52 -10.64
CA SER A 366 22.64 36.30 -10.63
C SER A 366 23.17 36.50 -9.22
N GLU A 367 22.28 36.70 -8.25
CA GLU A 367 22.62 36.80 -6.84
C GLU A 367 23.09 35.46 -6.27
N ILE A 368 22.43 34.37 -6.65
CA ILE A 368 22.82 33.00 -6.28
C ILE A 368 24.21 32.69 -6.82
N ALA A 369 24.45 32.94 -8.12
CA ALA A 369 25.76 32.74 -8.73
C ALA A 369 26.87 33.56 -8.04
N ARG A 370 26.56 34.79 -7.61
CA ARG A 370 27.52 35.68 -6.94
C ARG A 370 27.79 35.31 -5.48
N ILE A 371 26.78 34.90 -4.72
CA ILE A 371 26.89 34.69 -3.26
C ILE A 371 27.21 33.24 -2.94
N VAL A 372 26.45 32.33 -3.55
CA VAL A 372 26.55 30.88 -3.32
C VAL A 372 27.60 30.29 -4.26
N GLY A 373 27.51 30.60 -5.56
CA GLY A 373 28.34 30.00 -6.62
C GLY A 373 27.88 28.59 -6.99
N ASP A 374 28.83 27.77 -7.46
CA ASP A 374 28.63 26.33 -7.75
C ASP A 374 29.49 25.47 -6.78
N PRO A 375 29.11 25.35 -5.50
CA PRO A 375 29.92 24.67 -4.50
C PRO A 375 29.97 23.15 -4.74
N LYS A 376 31.19 22.62 -4.94
CA LYS A 376 31.44 21.17 -5.10
C LYS A 376 32.02 20.57 -3.82
N GLY A 377 31.33 19.57 -3.28
CA GLY A 377 31.69 18.88 -2.04
C GLY A 377 31.26 19.64 -0.77
N GLU A 378 31.27 18.93 0.37
CA GLU A 378 30.67 19.40 1.63
C GLU A 378 31.33 20.65 2.20
N ARG A 379 32.66 20.76 2.14
CA ARG A 379 33.37 21.95 2.61
C ARG A 379 32.97 23.21 1.84
N ALA A 380 32.91 23.12 0.51
CA ALA A 380 32.52 24.26 -0.32
C ALA A 380 31.06 24.66 -0.08
N LYS A 381 30.16 23.67 0.13
CA LYS A 381 28.77 23.92 0.51
C LYS A 381 28.68 24.63 1.86
N ALA A 382 29.43 24.18 2.86
CA ALA A 382 29.45 24.82 4.18
C ALA A 382 29.92 26.29 4.11
N GLU A 383 30.99 26.57 3.37
CA GLU A 383 31.49 27.93 3.15
C GLU A 383 30.45 28.80 2.40
N ALA A 384 29.76 28.24 1.40
CA ALA A 384 28.68 28.91 0.67
C ALA A 384 27.46 29.20 1.57
N SER A 385 27.07 28.26 2.43
CA SER A 385 26.02 28.43 3.43
C SER A 385 26.37 29.56 4.41
N GLN A 386 27.62 29.67 4.86
CA GLN A 386 28.06 30.77 5.72
C GLN A 386 27.93 32.13 5.03
N ARG A 387 28.35 32.24 3.75
CA ARG A 387 28.18 33.47 2.95
C ARG A 387 26.70 33.86 2.81
N LEU A 388 25.85 32.90 2.46
CA LEU A 388 24.41 33.09 2.33
C LEU A 388 23.79 33.55 3.65
N GLN A 389 24.11 32.89 4.77
CA GLN A 389 23.64 33.30 6.09
C GLN A 389 24.10 34.72 6.46
N GLY A 390 25.32 35.12 6.07
CA GLY A 390 25.80 36.49 6.23
C GLY A 390 24.94 37.51 5.47
N GLU A 391 24.50 37.18 4.26
CA GLU A 391 23.60 38.03 3.47
C GLU A 391 22.17 38.07 4.05
N LEU A 392 21.63 36.92 4.45
CA LEU A 392 20.28 36.80 5.02
C LEU A 392 20.10 37.58 6.34
N ARG A 393 21.19 37.83 7.08
CA ARG A 393 21.21 38.70 8.27
C ARG A 393 21.05 40.19 7.96
N LYS A 394 21.36 40.63 6.74
CA LYS A 394 21.36 42.07 6.41
C LYS A 394 19.94 42.61 6.35
N GLY A 395 19.67 43.69 7.09
CA GLY A 395 18.36 44.33 7.11
C GLY A 395 17.86 44.77 5.72
N GLN A 396 18.77 45.13 4.81
CA GLN A 396 18.43 45.44 3.42
C GLN A 396 17.89 44.22 2.67
N ARG A 397 18.52 43.05 2.81
CA ARG A 397 18.06 41.79 2.20
C ARG A 397 16.67 41.44 2.72
N GLN A 398 16.47 41.49 4.04
CA GLN A 398 15.16 41.17 4.62
C GLN A 398 14.05 42.10 4.10
N LYS A 399 14.33 43.40 3.94
CA LYS A 399 13.37 44.36 3.36
C LYS A 399 13.04 44.01 1.90
N LEU A 400 14.04 43.63 1.11
CA LEU A 400 13.86 43.24 -0.29
C LEU A 400 13.02 41.97 -0.41
N THR A 401 13.40 40.89 0.28
CA THR A 401 12.66 39.62 0.26
C THR A 401 11.20 39.82 0.67
N ARG A 402 10.93 40.55 1.77
CA ARG A 402 9.54 40.82 2.19
C ARG A 402 8.75 41.63 1.17
N ARG A 403 9.39 42.58 0.47
CA ARG A 403 8.73 43.34 -0.60
C ARG A 403 8.37 42.41 -1.76
N SER A 404 9.33 41.65 -2.27
CA SER A 404 9.11 40.69 -3.36
C SER A 404 8.07 39.64 -2.97
N SER A 405 8.06 39.19 -1.71
CA SER A 405 7.07 38.25 -1.19
C SER A 405 5.64 38.80 -1.23
N ARG A 406 5.43 40.10 -0.94
CA ARG A 406 4.11 40.74 -1.08
C ARG A 406 3.63 40.78 -2.52
N GLU A 407 4.54 41.12 -3.44
CA GLU A 407 4.23 41.10 -4.88
C GLU A 407 3.87 39.67 -5.35
N ARG A 408 4.56 38.64 -4.83
CA ARG A 408 4.25 37.22 -5.09
C ARG A 408 2.90 36.80 -4.51
N ALA A 409 2.58 37.25 -3.29
CA ALA A 409 1.30 37.01 -2.64
C ALA A 409 0.13 37.61 -3.43
N GLU A 410 0.25 38.86 -3.91
CA GLU A 410 -0.78 39.49 -4.75
C GLU A 410 -1.02 38.69 -6.04
N ARG A 411 0.05 38.20 -6.67
CA ARG A 411 -0.05 37.37 -7.88
C ARG A 411 -0.68 36.01 -7.63
N LEU A 412 -0.38 35.36 -6.51
CA LEU A 412 -1.04 34.11 -6.08
C LEU A 412 -2.53 34.35 -5.81
N ILE A 413 -2.90 35.44 -5.14
CA ILE A 413 -4.30 35.84 -4.93
C ILE A 413 -5.00 36.03 -6.28
N ASN A 414 -4.37 36.72 -7.23
CA ASN A 414 -4.94 36.91 -8.57
C ASN A 414 -5.14 35.58 -9.30
N HIS A 415 -4.19 34.63 -9.19
CA HIS A 415 -4.35 33.28 -9.73
C HIS A 415 -5.61 32.58 -9.20
N VAL A 416 -5.83 32.61 -7.88
CA VAL A 416 -7.04 32.03 -7.27
C VAL A 416 -8.31 32.78 -7.70
N ARG A 417 -8.27 34.12 -7.77
CA ARG A 417 -9.40 34.96 -8.19
C ARG A 417 -9.79 34.78 -9.66
N GLN A 418 -8.85 34.39 -10.51
CA GLN A 418 -9.13 34.03 -11.90
C GLN A 418 -9.77 32.65 -11.99
N ALA A 419 -9.31 31.69 -11.17
CA ALA A 419 -9.78 30.31 -11.18
C ALA A 419 -11.20 30.17 -10.61
N VAL A 420 -11.49 30.87 -9.51
CA VAL A 420 -12.80 30.97 -8.88
C VAL A 420 -13.09 32.42 -8.51
N VAL A 421 -14.36 32.78 -8.32
CA VAL A 421 -14.77 34.12 -7.87
C VAL A 421 -15.33 34.02 -6.45
N PRO A 422 -14.49 34.00 -5.40
CA PRO A 422 -14.94 33.83 -4.03
C PRO A 422 -15.60 35.11 -3.53
N LYS A 423 -16.61 34.96 -2.70
CA LYS A 423 -17.27 36.05 -1.98
C LYS A 423 -17.03 35.89 -0.48
N PRO A 424 -17.11 36.99 0.30
CA PRO A 424 -17.08 36.93 1.74
C PRO A 424 -18.05 35.88 2.32
N GLY A 425 -17.53 35.01 3.18
CA GLY A 425 -18.24 33.88 3.77
C GLY A 425 -18.22 32.59 2.94
N ASP A 426 -17.68 32.58 1.73
CA ASP A 426 -17.48 31.36 0.94
C ASP A 426 -16.36 30.48 1.56
N VAL A 427 -16.27 29.23 1.09
CA VAL A 427 -15.25 28.26 1.50
C VAL A 427 -14.35 27.94 0.32
N LEU A 428 -13.04 28.05 0.51
CA LEU A 428 -12.01 27.56 -0.42
C LEU A 428 -11.57 26.16 0.03
N MET A 429 -12.13 25.13 -0.60
CA MET A 429 -11.75 23.74 -0.30
C MET A 429 -10.56 23.34 -1.16
N LEU A 430 -9.37 23.32 -0.55
CA LEU A 430 -8.14 22.86 -1.19
C LEU A 430 -8.13 21.33 -1.23
N VAL A 431 -7.97 20.76 -2.43
CA VAL A 431 -7.96 19.31 -2.64
C VAL A 431 -6.61 18.88 -3.20
N ASP A 432 -5.97 17.93 -2.52
CA ASP A 432 -4.64 17.42 -2.88
C ASP A 432 -4.46 15.96 -2.41
N LEU A 433 -3.40 15.28 -2.85
CA LEU A 433 -2.97 14.02 -2.23
C LEU A 433 -2.31 14.27 -0.87
N GLY A 434 -1.74 15.48 -0.71
CA GLY A 434 -0.67 15.87 0.18
C GLY A 434 -0.71 15.37 1.62
N TYR A 435 0.46 14.92 2.07
CA TYR A 435 0.66 14.12 3.29
C TYR A 435 0.77 14.93 4.59
N ASN A 436 0.98 16.24 4.48
CA ASN A 436 1.22 17.14 5.62
C ASN A 436 0.46 18.47 5.53
N GLY A 437 -0.19 18.78 4.39
CA GLY A 437 -0.84 20.07 4.16
C GLY A 437 0.09 21.29 4.18
N SER A 438 1.38 21.11 3.85
CA SER A 438 2.40 22.16 4.02
C SER A 438 2.24 23.37 3.09
N ALA A 439 1.57 23.22 1.95
CA ALA A 439 1.22 24.37 1.12
C ALA A 439 0.13 25.21 1.79
N GLN A 440 -0.92 24.57 2.32
CA GLN A 440 -1.97 25.24 3.08
C GLN A 440 -1.41 25.99 4.28
N ASP A 441 -0.47 25.42 5.04
CA ASP A 441 0.17 26.09 6.19
C ASP A 441 0.71 27.49 5.88
N ARG A 442 1.07 27.74 4.62
CA ARG A 442 1.68 29.00 4.16
C ARG A 442 0.67 29.97 3.57
N ILE A 443 -0.42 29.47 2.98
CA ILE A 443 -1.35 30.28 2.20
C ILE A 443 -2.72 30.43 2.84
N ASP A 444 -3.03 29.66 3.89
CA ASP A 444 -4.35 29.65 4.54
C ASP A 444 -4.76 31.06 4.99
N ALA A 445 -3.93 31.70 5.83
CA ALA A 445 -4.17 33.06 6.31
C ALA A 445 -4.19 34.08 5.16
N LEU A 446 -3.34 33.91 4.14
CA LEU A 446 -3.29 34.79 2.98
C LEU A 446 -4.61 34.78 2.20
N LEU A 447 -5.10 33.58 1.88
CA LEU A 447 -6.34 33.40 1.12
C LEU A 447 -7.56 33.78 1.95
N ALA A 448 -7.61 33.36 3.22
CA ALA A 448 -8.69 33.71 4.14
C ALA A 448 -8.86 35.22 4.27
N GLN A 449 -7.77 35.96 4.46
CA GLN A 449 -7.81 37.43 4.57
C GLN A 449 -8.11 38.12 3.23
N ALA A 450 -7.55 37.63 2.12
CA ALA A 450 -7.72 38.25 0.82
C ALA A 450 -9.16 38.14 0.28
N PHE A 451 -9.88 37.09 0.66
CA PHE A 451 -11.22 36.79 0.17
C PHE A 451 -12.32 36.84 1.24
N ASP A 452 -11.98 37.06 2.51
CA ASP A 452 -12.89 36.93 3.66
C ASP A 452 -13.63 35.58 3.65
N CYS A 453 -12.86 34.51 3.40
CA CYS A 453 -13.35 33.15 3.21
C CYS A 453 -12.79 32.19 4.26
N HIS A 454 -13.47 31.07 4.46
CA HIS A 454 -12.90 29.92 5.18
C HIS A 454 -12.01 29.10 4.24
N VAL A 455 -10.86 28.62 4.70
CA VAL A 455 -9.98 27.74 3.93
C VAL A 455 -10.00 26.36 4.58
N ALA A 456 -10.27 25.33 3.78
CA ALA A 456 -10.39 23.95 4.25
C ALA A 456 -9.54 23.01 3.38
N GLY A 457 -8.57 22.32 3.96
CA GLY A 457 -7.74 21.33 3.27
C GLY A 457 -8.33 19.93 3.36
N ARG A 458 -8.48 19.27 2.21
CA ARG A 458 -9.00 17.91 2.08
C ARG A 458 -8.03 17.04 1.29
N TYR A 459 -7.43 16.09 1.98
CA TYR A 459 -6.29 15.32 1.48
C TYR A 459 -6.62 13.83 1.34
N LEU A 460 -5.97 13.12 0.41
CA LEU A 460 -6.14 11.67 0.34
C LEU A 460 -5.54 10.99 1.58
N LEU A 461 -4.32 11.37 1.96
CA LEU A 461 -3.62 10.90 3.15
C LEU A 461 -3.11 12.11 3.93
N LEU A 462 -3.39 12.21 5.23
CA LEU A 462 -2.92 13.32 6.07
C LEU A 462 -2.32 12.78 7.36
N ARG A 463 -0.99 12.87 7.48
CA ARG A 463 -0.25 12.57 8.72
C ARG A 463 -0.20 13.76 9.67
N GLU A 464 -0.17 14.98 9.14
CA GLU A 464 0.02 16.26 9.84
C GLU A 464 1.05 16.20 10.99
N MET A 465 2.31 16.49 10.68
CA MET A 465 3.42 16.45 11.65
C MET A 465 3.42 17.63 12.63
N ALA A 466 2.70 18.70 12.34
CA ALA A 466 2.59 19.88 13.19
C ALA A 466 1.11 20.20 13.38
N ALA A 467 0.65 20.31 14.63
CA ALA A 467 -0.72 20.72 14.95
C ALA A 467 -0.93 22.19 14.57
N SER A 468 -1.18 22.44 13.30
CA SER A 468 -1.27 23.79 12.72
C SER A 468 -2.48 24.58 13.26
N GLY A 469 -3.50 23.87 13.74
CA GLY A 469 -4.79 24.44 14.14
C GLY A 469 -5.67 24.85 12.95
N LEU A 470 -5.24 24.57 11.72
CA LEU A 470 -6.00 24.84 10.50
C LEU A 470 -7.04 23.74 10.25
N ASP A 471 -8.06 24.03 9.46
CA ASP A 471 -9.04 23.03 9.02
C ASP A 471 -8.39 22.12 7.96
N LYS A 472 -7.80 21.02 8.44
CA LYS A 472 -7.21 19.97 7.62
C LYS A 472 -7.84 18.64 7.97
N LYS A 473 -8.20 17.87 6.94
CA LYS A 473 -8.68 16.50 7.08
C LYS A 473 -8.18 15.65 5.93
N GLY A 474 -7.98 14.36 6.20
CA GLY A 474 -7.71 13.36 5.18
C GLY A 474 -8.78 12.28 5.11
N LEU A 475 -8.96 11.63 3.95
CA LEU A 475 -9.69 10.35 3.90
C LEU A 475 -9.04 9.33 4.85
N ILE A 476 -7.70 9.31 4.85
CA ILE A 476 -6.86 8.51 5.75
C ILE A 476 -6.07 9.48 6.63
N ASP A 477 -6.44 9.60 7.91
CA ASP A 477 -5.79 10.50 8.86
C ASP A 477 -5.88 10.04 10.33
N ALA A 478 -5.36 10.87 11.24
CA ALA A 478 -5.26 10.60 12.66
C ALA A 478 -6.61 10.47 13.40
N ARG A 479 -7.75 10.82 12.76
CA ARG A 479 -9.09 10.59 13.34
C ARG A 479 -9.47 9.11 13.34
N HIS A 480 -8.84 8.33 12.46
CA HIS A 480 -9.17 6.94 12.23
C HIS A 480 -8.00 5.98 12.48
N PHE A 481 -6.76 6.48 12.38
CA PHE A 481 -5.57 5.64 12.37
C PHE A 481 -4.45 6.19 13.26
N ASP A 482 -3.60 5.30 13.76
CA ASP A 482 -2.43 5.69 14.54
C ASP A 482 -1.34 6.36 13.69
N PRO A 483 -0.49 7.23 14.31
CA PRO A 483 0.58 7.93 13.61
C PRO A 483 1.57 7.00 12.89
N GLU A 484 1.88 5.83 13.46
CA GLU A 484 2.82 4.87 12.89
C GLU A 484 2.33 4.32 11.53
N LEU A 485 1.04 4.03 11.40
CA LEU A 485 0.45 3.67 10.11
C LEU A 485 0.56 4.80 9.08
N LEU A 486 0.25 6.04 9.50
CA LEU A 486 0.30 7.20 8.60
C LEU A 486 1.74 7.46 8.12
N GLU A 487 2.73 7.31 9.01
CA GLU A 487 4.15 7.36 8.69
C GLU A 487 4.55 6.26 7.68
N ALA A 488 4.08 5.03 7.90
CA ALA A 488 4.38 3.90 7.03
C ALA A 488 3.87 4.10 5.60
N LEU A 489 2.66 4.65 5.44
CA LEU A 489 2.10 4.97 4.12
C LEU A 489 2.88 6.10 3.45
N CYS A 490 3.23 7.14 4.21
CA CYS A 490 4.02 8.28 3.70
C CYS A 490 5.39 7.88 3.14
N ALA A 491 5.96 6.74 3.58
CA ALA A 491 7.26 6.28 3.11
C ALA A 491 7.30 5.82 1.64
N ASN A 492 6.14 5.54 1.02
CA ASN A 492 6.05 5.01 -0.35
C ASN A 492 5.22 5.90 -1.28
N VAL A 493 4.91 7.13 -0.90
CA VAL A 493 3.96 7.99 -1.64
C VAL A 493 4.42 8.41 -3.03
N ALA A 494 5.74 8.38 -3.29
CA ALA A 494 6.30 8.75 -4.59
C ALA A 494 5.68 7.95 -5.74
N VAL A 495 5.37 6.65 -5.56
CA VAL A 495 4.71 5.85 -6.60
C VAL A 495 3.31 6.38 -6.91
N LEU A 496 2.57 6.84 -5.90
CA LEU A 496 1.23 7.39 -6.07
C LEU A 496 1.29 8.76 -6.75
N GLU A 497 2.21 9.63 -6.35
CA GLU A 497 2.44 10.93 -6.98
C GLU A 497 2.75 10.77 -8.48
N GLN A 498 3.63 9.82 -8.85
CA GLN A 498 3.98 9.59 -10.26
C GLN A 498 2.79 9.13 -11.12
N LEU A 499 1.85 8.39 -10.54
CA LEU A 499 0.65 7.90 -11.25
C LEU A 499 -0.46 8.95 -11.27
N ALA A 500 -0.50 9.86 -10.29
CA ALA A 500 -1.56 10.86 -10.14
C ALA A 500 -1.26 12.23 -10.77
N THR A 501 0.00 12.51 -11.08
CA THR A 501 0.46 13.82 -11.60
C THR A 501 0.11 14.05 -13.08
N CYS A 502 0.52 15.20 -13.62
CA CYS A 502 0.35 15.57 -15.03
C CYS A 502 1.67 16.00 -15.69
N ALA A 503 1.71 16.01 -17.02
CA ALA A 503 2.89 16.38 -17.83
C ALA A 503 3.15 17.90 -17.86
N THR A 504 3.23 18.52 -16.69
CA THR A 504 3.38 19.97 -16.55
C THR A 504 4.53 20.29 -15.59
N GLY A 505 5.34 21.30 -15.92
CA GLY A 505 6.39 21.80 -15.03
C GLY A 505 5.82 22.45 -13.77
N SER A 506 6.60 22.46 -12.69
CA SER A 506 6.17 23.08 -11.43
C SER A 506 6.01 24.59 -11.59
N VAL A 507 4.94 25.15 -11.02
CA VAL A 507 4.74 26.60 -11.00
C VAL A 507 5.79 27.25 -10.10
N VAL A 508 6.42 28.31 -10.59
CA VAL A 508 7.46 29.08 -9.88
C VAL A 508 7.06 30.54 -9.66
N ASP A 509 6.09 31.06 -10.41
CA ASP A 509 5.52 32.39 -10.24
C ASP A 509 4.19 32.49 -10.99
N TYR A 510 3.57 33.67 -10.98
CA TYR A 510 2.46 34.01 -11.85
C TYR A 510 2.72 35.35 -12.56
N THR A 511 1.96 35.64 -13.61
CA THR A 511 1.89 36.99 -14.21
C THR A 511 1.14 37.96 -13.30
N SER A 512 1.10 39.25 -13.65
CA SER A 512 0.27 40.24 -12.93
C SER A 512 -1.21 39.86 -12.93
N GLU A 513 -1.65 39.22 -13.99
CA GLU A 513 -3.04 38.80 -14.21
C GLU A 513 -3.36 37.56 -13.35
N GLY A 514 -2.37 36.69 -13.10
CA GLY A 514 -2.54 35.44 -12.34
C GLY A 514 -2.23 34.17 -13.12
N ASP A 515 -1.71 34.28 -14.35
CA ASP A 515 -1.36 33.13 -15.18
C ASP A 515 -0.08 32.44 -14.65
N PRO A 516 -0.07 31.10 -14.51
CA PRO A 516 1.06 30.37 -13.95
C PRO A 516 2.30 30.39 -14.86
N ILE A 517 3.45 30.74 -14.27
CA ILE A 517 4.78 30.65 -14.87
C ILE A 517 5.46 29.39 -14.34
N ARG A 518 5.94 28.53 -15.24
CA ARG A 518 6.38 27.16 -14.90
C ARG A 518 7.83 26.91 -15.29
N THR A 519 8.45 25.94 -14.64
CA THR A 519 9.71 25.36 -15.12
C THR A 519 9.50 24.57 -16.42
N GLN A 520 10.59 24.29 -17.14
CA GLN A 520 10.52 23.32 -18.24
C GLN A 520 10.11 21.94 -17.71
N ASN A 521 9.34 21.21 -18.51
CA ASN A 521 8.93 19.85 -18.17
C ASN A 521 10.07 18.87 -18.49
N SER A 522 10.56 18.16 -17.48
CA SER A 522 11.61 17.14 -17.59
C SER A 522 11.07 15.74 -17.93
N VAL A 523 9.75 15.54 -17.95
CA VAL A 523 9.13 14.21 -18.13
C VAL A 523 9.17 13.77 -19.60
N LYS A 524 9.81 12.62 -19.87
CA LYS A 524 9.86 11.98 -21.20
C LYS A 524 8.45 11.57 -21.68
N GLY A 525 8.20 11.65 -22.99
CA GLY A 525 6.88 11.36 -23.59
C GLY A 525 6.29 9.98 -23.22
N ALA A 526 7.10 8.91 -23.23
CA ALA A 526 6.64 7.54 -22.95
C ALA A 526 6.08 7.33 -21.53
N GLN A 527 6.68 7.96 -20.50
CA GLN A 527 6.17 7.90 -19.12
C GLN A 527 4.79 8.57 -19.00
N SER A 528 4.56 9.62 -19.78
CA SER A 528 3.27 10.30 -19.81
C SER A 528 2.18 9.43 -20.44
N GLU A 529 2.48 8.70 -21.51
CA GLU A 529 1.52 7.79 -22.15
C GLU A 529 1.10 6.64 -21.22
N VAL A 530 2.05 6.04 -20.48
CA VAL A 530 1.73 4.99 -19.51
C VAL A 530 0.85 5.55 -18.39
N ARG A 531 1.20 6.73 -17.86
CA ARG A 531 0.41 7.40 -16.82
C ARG A 531 -1.01 7.67 -17.30
N GLU A 532 -1.19 8.19 -18.51
CA GLU A 532 -2.52 8.46 -19.07
C GLU A 532 -3.36 7.20 -19.19
N ARG A 533 -2.78 6.07 -19.61
CA ARG A 533 -3.49 4.76 -19.60
C ARG A 533 -3.88 4.32 -18.20
N VAL A 534 -3.00 4.47 -17.21
CA VAL A 534 -3.36 4.22 -15.80
C VAL A 534 -4.53 5.12 -15.39
N GLN A 535 -4.44 6.42 -15.65
CA GLN A 535 -5.48 7.39 -15.29
C GLN A 535 -6.82 7.12 -16.00
N ASN A 536 -6.80 6.63 -17.24
CA ASN A 536 -7.99 6.18 -17.97
C ASN A 536 -8.67 5.01 -17.25
N GLY A 537 -7.90 4.04 -16.73
CA GLY A 537 -8.44 2.97 -15.90
C GLY A 537 -9.13 3.48 -14.63
N VAL A 538 -8.55 4.50 -13.97
CA VAL A 538 -9.18 5.14 -12.78
C VAL A 538 -10.49 5.82 -13.17
N VAL A 539 -10.52 6.54 -14.29
CA VAL A 539 -11.73 7.19 -14.81
C VAL A 539 -12.78 6.16 -15.21
N GLN A 540 -12.39 5.02 -15.79
CA GLN A 540 -13.30 3.91 -16.09
C GLN A 540 -13.96 3.38 -14.82
N TYR A 541 -13.17 3.17 -13.75
CA TYR A 541 -13.72 2.78 -12.44
C TYR A 541 -14.76 3.80 -11.96
N ALA A 542 -14.39 5.09 -11.95
CA ALA A 542 -15.26 6.16 -11.46
C ALA A 542 -16.59 6.24 -12.22
N ARG A 543 -16.55 6.07 -13.55
CA ARG A 543 -17.76 6.02 -14.40
C ARG A 543 -18.62 4.80 -14.11
N ALA A 544 -18.01 3.62 -13.98
CA ALA A 544 -18.73 2.40 -13.62
C ALA A 544 -19.35 2.50 -12.21
N ALA A 545 -18.68 3.17 -11.28
CA ALA A 545 -19.14 3.37 -9.92
C ALA A 545 -20.31 4.35 -9.79
N ALA A 546 -20.63 5.13 -10.84
CA ALA A 546 -21.85 5.94 -10.87
C ALA A 546 -23.13 5.07 -10.93
N ARG A 547 -23.00 3.84 -11.45
CA ARG A 547 -24.06 2.82 -11.48
C ARG A 547 -23.44 1.47 -11.13
N PRO A 548 -23.05 1.26 -9.86
CA PRO A 548 -22.34 0.04 -9.48
C PRO A 548 -23.23 -1.19 -9.74
N PRO A 549 -22.67 -2.38 -10.02
CA PRO A 549 -23.42 -3.60 -10.29
C PRO A 549 -24.00 -4.22 -9.01
N VAL A 550 -24.68 -3.39 -8.21
CA VAL A 550 -25.11 -3.67 -6.84
C VAL A 550 -26.57 -3.21 -6.69
N ILE A 551 -27.42 -4.11 -6.22
CA ILE A 551 -28.82 -3.82 -5.84
C ILE A 551 -28.96 -4.10 -4.35
N ARG A 552 -29.25 -3.06 -3.56
CA ARG A 552 -29.42 -3.15 -2.11
C ARG A 552 -30.44 -2.17 -1.57
N GLU A 553 -31.11 -2.53 -0.47
CA GLU A 553 -32.02 -1.64 0.25
C GLU A 553 -31.28 -0.67 1.20
N GLN A 554 -30.18 -1.12 1.80
CA GLN A 554 -29.42 -0.36 2.79
C GLN A 554 -27.92 -0.54 2.58
N ASP A 555 -27.15 0.51 2.88
CA ASP A 555 -25.68 0.49 2.85
C ASP A 555 -25.11 1.10 4.15
N PRO A 556 -25.29 0.42 5.29
CA PRO A 556 -24.97 1.00 6.61
C PRO A 556 -23.47 1.20 6.83
N HIS A 557 -22.63 0.60 5.98
CA HIS A 557 -21.17 0.64 6.12
C HIS A 557 -20.48 1.54 5.10
N ARG A 558 -21.22 2.19 4.18
CA ARG A 558 -20.67 2.90 3.01
C ARG A 558 -19.41 3.71 3.25
N GLU A 559 -19.44 4.64 4.21
CA GLU A 559 -18.33 5.56 4.49
C GLU A 559 -17.11 4.81 5.02
N ARG A 560 -17.31 3.97 6.05
CA ARG A 560 -16.26 3.15 6.64
C ARG A 560 -15.68 2.17 5.64
N ALA A 561 -16.53 1.47 4.89
CA ALA A 561 -16.15 0.48 3.88
C ALA A 561 -15.27 1.11 2.80
N SER A 562 -15.63 2.29 2.31
CA SER A 562 -14.88 3.01 1.28
C SER A 562 -13.49 3.41 1.79
N ARG A 563 -13.40 3.94 3.01
CA ARG A 563 -12.13 4.33 3.64
C ARG A 563 -11.22 3.12 3.91
N GLU A 564 -11.75 2.08 4.54
CA GLU A 564 -10.98 0.87 4.89
C GLU A 564 -10.52 0.13 3.64
N ALA A 565 -11.36 0.02 2.61
CA ALA A 565 -10.99 -0.59 1.36
C ALA A 565 -9.93 0.22 0.59
N ALA A 566 -10.06 1.54 0.53
CA ALA A 566 -9.05 2.41 -0.08
C ALA A 566 -7.69 2.27 0.63
N LEU A 567 -7.69 2.27 1.96
CA LEU A 567 -6.49 2.04 2.76
C LEU A 567 -5.89 0.66 2.54
N ALA A 568 -6.69 -0.41 2.57
CA ALA A 568 -6.21 -1.78 2.34
C ALA A 568 -5.61 -1.95 0.94
N THR A 569 -6.24 -1.33 -0.07
CA THR A 569 -5.76 -1.31 -1.46
C THR A 569 -4.43 -0.57 -1.58
N LEU A 570 -4.31 0.63 -0.98
CA LEU A 570 -3.08 1.41 -0.96
C LEU A 570 -1.96 0.70 -0.21
N MET A 571 -2.22 0.19 0.99
CA MET A 571 -1.22 -0.50 1.79
C MET A 571 -0.71 -1.75 1.08
N ARG A 572 -1.61 -2.51 0.43
CA ARG A 572 -1.20 -3.65 -0.39
C ARG A 572 -0.36 -3.21 -1.59
N PHE A 573 -0.74 -2.15 -2.31
CA PHE A 573 0.05 -1.65 -3.43
C PHE A 573 1.43 -1.17 -3.00
N MET A 574 1.50 -0.43 -1.91
CA MET A 574 2.72 0.18 -1.39
C MET A 574 3.68 -0.81 -0.76
N PHE A 575 3.25 -2.01 -0.34
CA PHE A 575 4.13 -2.96 0.36
C PHE A 575 4.16 -4.37 -0.22
N LEU A 576 3.08 -4.80 -0.87
CA LEU A 576 2.94 -6.10 -1.53
C LEU A 576 2.47 -5.90 -2.99
N PRO A 577 3.19 -5.11 -3.81
CA PRO A 577 2.85 -4.95 -5.22
C PRO A 577 2.96 -6.29 -5.96
N GLY A 578 2.05 -6.51 -6.92
CA GLY A 578 2.07 -7.67 -7.80
C GLY A 578 3.03 -7.47 -8.97
N THR A 579 3.51 -8.56 -9.57
CA THR A 579 4.48 -8.51 -10.67
C THR A 579 3.95 -7.71 -11.87
N ASP A 580 2.69 -7.91 -12.27
CA ASP A 580 2.07 -7.16 -13.38
C ASP A 580 1.98 -5.66 -13.10
N GLU A 581 1.76 -5.27 -11.85
CA GLU A 581 1.73 -3.86 -11.43
C GLU A 581 3.12 -3.25 -11.52
N LEU A 582 4.15 -3.99 -11.08
CA LEU A 582 5.54 -3.53 -11.18
C LEU A 582 6.02 -3.40 -12.62
N GLU A 583 5.59 -4.27 -13.54
CA GLU A 583 5.93 -4.11 -14.96
C GLU A 583 5.43 -2.78 -15.53
N VAL A 584 4.28 -2.27 -15.06
CA VAL A 584 3.80 -0.93 -15.41
C VAL A 584 4.66 0.15 -14.75
N VAL A 585 4.91 0.02 -13.43
CA VAL A 585 5.65 1.03 -12.65
C VAL A 585 7.13 1.13 -13.05
N LYS A 586 7.75 0.07 -13.58
CA LYS A 586 9.13 0.08 -14.12
C LYS A 586 9.36 1.14 -15.19
N SER A 587 8.30 1.57 -15.88
CA SER A 587 8.38 2.60 -16.93
C SER A 587 8.54 4.03 -16.39
N PHE A 588 8.47 4.24 -15.07
CA PHE A 588 8.53 5.56 -14.45
C PHE A 588 9.91 5.85 -13.86
N GLU A 589 10.46 7.01 -14.19
CA GLU A 589 11.60 7.63 -13.52
C GLU A 589 11.09 8.78 -12.62
N HIS A 590 11.75 9.04 -11.50
CA HIS A 590 11.44 10.13 -10.58
C HIS A 590 12.57 11.17 -10.55
N ASP A 591 12.17 12.43 -10.45
CA ASP A 591 13.06 13.58 -10.37
C ASP A 591 13.29 13.94 -8.89
N VAL A 592 14.50 13.70 -8.38
CA VAL A 592 14.88 14.02 -7.00
C VAL A 592 15.09 15.53 -6.88
N ASN A 593 13.98 16.26 -6.76
CA ASN A 593 13.98 17.72 -6.76
C ASN A 593 14.47 18.32 -5.43
N LEU A 594 15.79 18.46 -5.31
CA LEU A 594 16.49 19.43 -4.45
C LEU A 594 17.43 20.32 -5.28
N GLY A 595 17.06 20.61 -6.54
CA GLY A 595 17.81 21.52 -7.42
C GLY A 595 18.89 20.86 -8.29
N SER A 596 18.85 19.55 -8.51
CA SER A 596 19.70 18.82 -9.46
C SER A 596 18.85 18.05 -10.47
N GLU A 597 19.17 18.11 -11.77
CA GLU A 597 18.49 17.41 -12.88
C GLU A 597 18.70 15.87 -12.88
N ARG A 598 18.74 15.23 -11.71
CA ARG A 598 19.07 13.80 -11.59
C ARG A 598 17.79 12.96 -11.55
N MET A 599 17.47 12.32 -12.67
CA MET A 599 16.43 11.29 -12.76
C MET A 599 16.93 9.97 -12.15
N VAL A 600 16.11 9.33 -11.32
CA VAL A 600 16.38 8.01 -10.72
C VAL A 600 15.18 7.11 -10.96
N ALA A 601 15.41 5.84 -11.33
CA ALA A 601 14.33 4.86 -11.43
C ALA A 601 13.59 4.76 -10.09
N LEU A 602 12.27 4.52 -10.11
CA LEU A 602 11.49 4.38 -8.87
C LEU A 602 12.03 3.28 -7.94
N PHE A 603 12.64 2.25 -8.51
CA PHE A 603 13.19 1.11 -7.79
C PHE A 603 14.31 0.40 -8.60
N ASP A 604 15.32 -0.15 -7.91
CA ASP A 604 16.39 -0.97 -8.49
C ASP A 604 16.55 -2.30 -7.71
N GLN A 605 16.03 -3.39 -8.30
CA GLN A 605 16.06 -4.73 -7.70
C GLN A 605 17.48 -5.29 -7.53
N ALA A 606 18.37 -5.01 -8.49
CA ALA A 606 19.74 -5.52 -8.44
C ALA A 606 20.51 -4.86 -7.30
N HIS A 607 20.31 -3.56 -7.14
CA HIS A 607 20.87 -2.80 -6.04
C HIS A 607 20.35 -3.30 -4.67
N ALA A 608 19.03 -3.46 -4.51
CA ALA A 608 18.47 -3.95 -3.25
C ALA A 608 18.96 -5.35 -2.90
N ARG A 609 19.07 -6.25 -3.87
CA ARG A 609 19.62 -7.60 -3.66
C ARG A 609 21.05 -7.54 -3.09
N ALA A 610 21.90 -6.67 -3.64
CA ALA A 610 23.25 -6.46 -3.11
C ALA A 610 23.24 -5.88 -1.69
N GLY A 611 22.36 -4.91 -1.42
CA GLY A 611 22.16 -4.33 -0.09
C GLY A 611 21.70 -5.35 0.95
N MET A 612 20.73 -6.20 0.60
CA MET A 612 20.21 -7.29 1.42
C MET A 612 21.28 -8.33 1.73
N ARG A 613 22.10 -8.74 0.75
CA ARG A 613 23.25 -9.64 1.00
C ARG A 613 24.24 -9.06 2.01
N ARG A 614 24.43 -7.73 2.02
CA ARG A 614 25.36 -7.05 2.94
C ARG A 614 24.79 -6.83 4.34
N ARG A 615 23.49 -6.52 4.45
CA ARG A 615 22.90 -5.98 5.69
C ARG A 615 21.62 -6.68 6.16
N GLY A 616 21.11 -7.64 5.39
CA GLY A 616 19.81 -8.26 5.63
C GLY A 616 18.71 -7.20 5.68
N LEU A 617 17.70 -7.43 6.52
CA LEU A 617 16.56 -6.50 6.71
C LEU A 617 16.99 -5.08 7.14
N PHE A 618 18.21 -4.88 7.67
CA PHE A 618 18.71 -3.56 8.04
C PHE A 618 19.13 -2.68 6.86
N TYR A 619 19.20 -3.27 5.65
CA TYR A 619 19.21 -2.48 4.41
C TYR A 619 18.07 -1.45 4.40
N MET A 620 16.91 -1.80 4.96
CA MET A 620 15.69 -0.99 4.96
C MET A 620 15.73 0.25 5.89
N LYS A 621 16.75 0.41 6.73
CA LYS A 621 16.83 1.51 7.73
C LYS A 621 17.47 2.80 7.22
N GLY A 622 18.24 2.76 6.13
CA GLY A 622 18.97 3.93 5.61
C GLY A 622 19.00 4.04 4.09
N ALA A 623 18.24 3.23 3.36
CA ALA A 623 18.11 3.37 1.92
C ALA A 623 17.13 4.51 1.63
N GLU A 624 17.62 5.66 1.14
CA GLU A 624 16.77 6.73 0.56
C GLU A 624 16.19 6.23 -0.78
N ARG A 625 15.27 5.26 -0.70
CA ARG A 625 14.66 4.60 -1.86
C ARG A 625 13.19 4.99 -1.95
N MET A 626 12.78 5.32 -3.17
CA MET A 626 11.45 5.88 -3.43
C MET A 626 10.35 4.82 -3.40
N PHE A 627 10.67 3.56 -3.70
CA PHE A 627 9.73 2.45 -3.62
C PHE A 627 10.40 1.12 -3.25
N LEU A 628 10.99 1.07 -2.04
CA LEU A 628 11.75 -0.09 -1.53
C LEU A 628 11.01 -1.44 -1.62
N PRO A 629 9.70 -1.56 -1.32
CA PRO A 629 8.97 -2.82 -1.46
C PRO A 629 8.97 -3.41 -2.88
N ALA A 630 9.04 -2.58 -3.92
CA ALA A 630 9.16 -3.03 -5.31
C ALA A 630 10.56 -3.61 -5.61
N GLU A 631 11.60 -3.07 -4.97
CA GLU A 631 12.97 -3.61 -5.10
C GLU A 631 13.08 -5.01 -4.50
N LEU A 632 12.30 -5.29 -3.45
CA LEU A 632 12.24 -6.57 -2.75
C LEU A 632 11.24 -7.56 -3.35
N GLU A 633 10.65 -7.27 -4.53
CA GLU A 633 9.64 -8.17 -5.11
C GLU A 633 10.23 -9.51 -5.58
N ALA A 634 11.48 -9.50 -6.04
CA ALA A 634 12.21 -10.70 -6.42
C ALA A 634 12.58 -11.60 -5.22
N ASP A 635 12.54 -11.05 -4.01
CA ASP A 635 12.70 -11.82 -2.78
C ASP A 635 11.39 -12.48 -2.36
N ASP A 636 11.51 -13.51 -1.52
CA ASP A 636 10.35 -14.13 -0.90
C ASP A 636 9.49 -13.11 -0.14
N ILE A 637 8.17 -13.35 -0.11
CA ILE A 637 7.18 -12.50 0.54
C ILE A 637 7.54 -12.20 2.01
N HIS A 638 8.29 -13.06 2.70
CA HIS A 638 8.77 -12.82 4.05
C HIS A 638 9.54 -11.49 4.20
N SER A 639 10.40 -11.11 3.25
CA SER A 639 11.17 -9.84 3.34
C SER A 639 10.24 -8.63 3.32
N ARG A 640 9.24 -8.65 2.43
CA ARG A 640 8.25 -7.57 2.29
C ARG A 640 7.29 -7.52 3.48
N LEU A 641 6.90 -8.67 4.03
CA LEU A 641 6.10 -8.72 5.26
C LEU A 641 6.88 -8.23 6.48
N SER A 642 8.16 -8.56 6.60
CA SER A 642 9.01 -7.99 7.65
C SER A 642 9.12 -6.47 7.53
N LEU A 643 9.28 -5.94 6.31
CA LEU A 643 9.25 -4.50 6.05
C LEU A 643 7.90 -3.87 6.42
N LEU A 644 6.80 -4.46 5.98
CA LEU A 644 5.44 -4.01 6.30
C LEU A 644 5.25 -3.92 7.81
N VAL A 645 5.51 -5.01 8.54
CA VAL A 645 5.31 -5.09 9.99
C VAL A 645 6.23 -4.10 10.72
N GLN A 646 7.50 -4.01 10.32
CA GLN A 646 8.43 -3.07 10.92
C GLN A 646 7.97 -1.62 10.76
N LYS A 647 7.53 -1.22 9.55
CA LYS A 647 7.07 0.14 9.27
C LYS A 647 5.72 0.41 9.95
N ARG A 648 4.75 -0.51 9.81
CA ARG A 648 3.40 -0.39 10.37
C ARG A 648 3.40 -0.18 11.88
N PHE A 649 4.22 -0.92 12.62
CA PHE A 649 4.23 -0.90 14.08
C PHE A 649 5.44 -0.15 14.67
N ALA A 650 6.22 0.54 13.83
CA ALA A 650 7.47 1.20 14.22
C ALA A 650 8.37 0.31 15.10
N LEU A 651 8.52 -0.97 14.73
CA LEU A 651 9.27 -1.92 15.56
C LEU A 651 10.73 -1.47 15.69
N GLY A 652 11.18 -1.33 16.95
CA GLY A 652 12.55 -0.94 17.31
C GLY A 652 13.60 -2.04 17.09
N LEU A 653 13.55 -2.72 15.93
CA LEU A 653 14.47 -3.80 15.58
C LEU A 653 15.90 -3.27 15.39
N SER A 654 16.87 -4.05 15.85
CA SER A 654 18.30 -3.77 15.87
C SER A 654 19.10 -4.88 15.23
N TYR A 655 20.31 -4.58 14.74
CA TYR A 655 21.16 -5.56 14.04
C TYR A 655 21.50 -6.80 14.89
N THR A 656 21.43 -6.67 16.22
CA THR A 656 21.66 -7.78 17.16
C THR A 656 20.50 -8.77 17.22
N ASP A 657 19.29 -8.42 16.78
CA ASP A 657 18.12 -9.31 16.86
C ASP A 657 18.21 -10.50 15.87
N GLY A 658 19.05 -10.38 14.83
CA GLY A 658 19.37 -11.47 13.90
C GLY A 658 20.59 -12.33 14.29
N SER A 659 21.24 -12.04 15.43
CA SER A 659 22.58 -12.55 15.75
C SER A 659 22.66 -14.01 16.23
N ALA A 660 21.52 -14.70 16.41
CA ALA A 660 21.47 -16.06 16.98
C ALA A 660 22.25 -17.13 16.17
N HIS A 661 22.64 -16.81 14.93
CA HIS A 661 23.40 -17.71 14.04
C HIS A 661 24.59 -16.98 13.41
N SER A 662 25.56 -16.52 14.21
CA SER A 662 26.82 -15.97 13.71
C SER A 662 27.87 -17.06 13.43
N ILE A 663 28.83 -16.75 12.57
CA ILE A 663 30.03 -17.57 12.36
C ILE A 663 31.23 -16.83 12.95
N ALA A 664 31.88 -17.44 13.93
CA ALA A 664 33.09 -16.90 14.52
C ALA A 664 34.28 -17.06 13.57
N LEU A 665 34.87 -15.94 13.17
CA LEU A 665 36.07 -15.88 12.33
C LEU A 665 37.19 -15.14 13.06
N SER A 666 38.45 -15.50 12.80
CA SER A 666 39.59 -14.73 13.27
C SER A 666 39.95 -13.67 12.23
N ALA A 667 40.13 -12.43 12.66
CA ALA A 667 40.63 -11.33 11.85
C ALA A 667 41.99 -10.87 12.39
N ILE A 668 42.91 -10.56 11.47
CA ILE A 668 44.25 -10.04 11.77
C ILE A 668 44.32 -8.64 11.18
N VAL A 669 44.49 -7.63 12.03
CA VAL A 669 44.67 -6.24 11.60
C VAL A 669 46.17 -5.93 11.59
N MET A 670 46.71 -5.64 10.41
CA MET A 670 48.15 -5.45 10.18
C MET A 670 48.52 -3.96 10.20
N SER A 671 49.58 -3.62 10.94
CA SER A 671 50.15 -2.27 11.07
C SER A 671 51.66 -2.26 10.82
N ASP A 672 52.33 -1.11 10.95
CA ASP A 672 53.77 -0.92 10.61
C ASP A 672 54.78 -1.73 11.44
N GLY A 673 54.34 -2.53 12.42
CA GLY A 673 55.24 -3.39 13.18
C GLY A 673 54.58 -4.52 13.98
N ASP A 674 53.26 -4.69 13.94
CA ASP A 674 52.56 -5.75 14.67
C ASP A 674 51.22 -6.13 14.01
N GLY A 675 50.73 -7.33 14.29
CA GLY A 675 49.46 -7.88 13.83
C GLY A 675 48.54 -8.21 15.01
N ALA A 676 47.45 -7.45 15.17
CA ALA A 676 46.49 -7.70 16.24
C ALA A 676 45.46 -8.75 15.81
N HIS A 677 45.34 -9.83 16.57
CA HIS A 677 44.29 -10.84 16.37
C HIS A 677 43.01 -10.42 17.10
N THR A 678 41.89 -10.47 16.39
CA THR A 678 40.55 -10.21 16.95
C THR A 678 39.59 -11.28 16.47
N ARG A 679 38.70 -11.73 17.35
CA ARG A 679 37.59 -12.62 16.98
C ARG A 679 36.41 -11.77 16.53
N ILE A 680 35.87 -12.06 15.35
CA ILE A 680 34.74 -11.36 14.75
C ILE A 680 33.60 -12.35 14.56
N GLU A 681 32.40 -11.94 14.97
CA GLU A 681 31.19 -12.71 14.74
C GLU A 681 30.57 -12.24 13.42
N ALA A 682 30.76 -13.03 12.36
CA ALA A 682 30.13 -12.77 11.06
C ALA A 682 28.63 -13.02 11.18
N GLN A 683 27.83 -11.99 10.96
CA GLN A 683 26.38 -12.05 11.17
C GLN A 683 25.65 -12.50 9.91
N ARG A 684 24.67 -13.39 10.05
CA ARG A 684 23.83 -13.82 8.93
C ARG A 684 23.03 -12.65 8.36
N THR A 685 22.94 -12.59 7.04
CA THR A 685 22.22 -11.56 6.29
C THR A 685 21.13 -12.19 5.41
N HIS A 686 21.31 -12.22 4.09
CA HIS A 686 20.31 -12.67 3.09
C HIS A 686 20.90 -13.71 2.14
N GLU A 687 20.07 -14.59 1.55
CA GLU A 687 20.50 -15.67 0.62
C GLU A 687 21.66 -16.56 1.15
N GLY A 688 21.75 -16.70 2.47
CA GLY A 688 22.80 -17.48 3.14
C GLY A 688 24.13 -16.75 3.33
N PHE A 689 24.22 -15.47 2.96
CA PHE A 689 25.38 -14.62 3.21
C PHE A 689 25.53 -14.25 4.68
N PHE A 690 26.77 -13.89 5.02
CA PHE A 690 27.23 -13.41 6.30
C PHE A 690 28.08 -12.17 6.08
N ALA A 691 27.91 -11.18 6.95
CA ALA A 691 28.72 -9.97 6.97
C ALA A 691 29.67 -10.01 8.18
N ALA A 692 30.97 -10.14 7.91
CA ALA A 692 32.02 -9.97 8.90
C ALA A 692 32.49 -8.51 8.88
N ARG A 693 32.41 -7.84 10.02
CA ARG A 693 32.61 -6.40 10.15
C ARG A 693 33.81 -6.12 11.04
N VAL A 694 34.86 -5.54 10.48
CA VAL A 694 36.13 -5.30 11.17
C VAL A 694 36.42 -3.80 11.26
N PRO A 695 36.36 -3.18 12.46
CA PRO A 695 36.79 -1.81 12.66
C PRO A 695 38.25 -1.61 12.29
N ILE A 696 38.58 -0.47 11.67
CA ILE A 696 39.94 -0.13 11.25
C ILE A 696 40.53 0.85 12.27
N PRO A 697 41.51 0.43 13.09
CA PRO A 697 42.24 1.34 13.95
C PRO A 697 43.17 2.26 13.13
N ALA A 698 43.56 3.41 13.71
CA ALA A 698 44.49 4.34 13.07
C ALA A 698 45.82 3.63 12.75
N GLY A 699 46.35 3.88 11.54
CA GLY A 699 47.61 3.27 11.07
C GLY A 699 47.51 1.82 10.57
N ALA A 700 46.31 1.22 10.53
CA ALA A 700 46.12 -0.09 9.91
C ALA A 700 46.37 -0.04 8.38
N LYS A 701 47.13 -1.02 7.88
CA LYS A 701 47.50 -1.15 6.46
C LYS A 701 46.71 -2.23 5.74
N ALA A 702 46.31 -3.29 6.44
CA ALA A 702 45.50 -4.37 5.89
C ALA A 702 44.70 -5.08 6.98
N VAL A 703 43.63 -5.77 6.57
CA VAL A 703 42.86 -6.69 7.40
C VAL A 703 42.83 -8.04 6.69
N ALA A 704 43.25 -9.10 7.38
CA ALA A 704 43.19 -10.48 6.90
C ALA A 704 42.15 -11.27 7.70
N LEU A 705 41.12 -11.78 7.04
CA LEU A 705 40.10 -12.64 7.63
C LEU A 705 40.50 -14.10 7.41
N VAL A 706 40.74 -14.85 8.49
CA VAL A 706 41.07 -16.28 8.44
C VAL A 706 39.80 -17.07 8.20
N VAL A 707 39.60 -17.47 6.94
CA VAL A 707 38.37 -18.14 6.46
C VAL A 707 38.55 -19.65 6.37
N GLY A 708 39.79 -20.13 6.12
CA GLY A 708 40.09 -21.56 5.96
C GLY A 708 39.85 -22.38 7.21
N SER A 709 39.84 -21.76 8.40
CA SER A 709 39.62 -22.46 9.67
C SER A 709 38.17 -22.93 9.82
N VAL A 710 37.25 -22.35 9.05
CA VAL A 710 35.81 -22.67 9.09
C VAL A 710 35.31 -23.19 7.75
N PHE A 711 35.83 -22.69 6.63
CA PHE A 711 35.33 -23.00 5.29
C PHE A 711 36.30 -23.88 4.49
N GLU A 712 35.76 -24.86 3.78
CA GLU A 712 36.45 -25.54 2.66
C GLU A 712 36.19 -24.78 1.36
N TRP A 713 34.95 -24.36 1.15
CA TRP A 713 34.52 -23.57 0.01
C TRP A 713 33.60 -22.45 0.48
N PHE A 714 33.78 -21.26 -0.09
CA PHE A 714 32.89 -20.14 0.15
C PHE A 714 32.69 -19.32 -1.12
N GLU A 715 31.61 -18.56 -1.14
CA GLU A 715 31.36 -17.54 -2.14
C GLU A 715 31.56 -16.16 -1.51
N LEU A 716 32.43 -15.35 -2.11
CA LEU A 716 32.66 -13.95 -1.78
C LEU A 716 31.79 -13.06 -2.65
N ALA A 717 30.87 -12.32 -2.04
CA ALA A 717 30.08 -11.32 -2.76
C ALA A 717 30.82 -9.98 -2.86
N GLU A 718 31.41 -9.51 -1.76
CA GLU A 718 31.97 -8.17 -1.70
C GLU A 718 32.97 -8.00 -0.54
N ILE A 719 33.97 -7.13 -0.75
CA ILE A 719 34.72 -6.49 0.33
C ILE A 719 34.57 -4.98 0.15
N SER A 720 34.12 -4.28 1.19
CA SER A 720 33.90 -2.84 1.12
C SER A 720 34.41 -2.10 2.35
N LEU A 721 34.92 -0.90 2.12
CA LEU A 721 35.26 0.08 3.15
C LEU A 721 34.10 1.07 3.30
N SER A 722 33.66 1.29 4.54
CA SER A 722 32.60 2.25 4.89
C SER A 722 32.92 2.98 6.20
N PRO A 723 32.46 4.22 6.39
CA PRO A 723 32.45 4.87 7.71
C PRO A 723 31.53 4.13 8.68
N ILE A 724 31.89 4.04 9.96
CA ILE A 724 31.03 3.40 10.98
C ILE A 724 29.70 4.15 11.16
N ALA A 725 29.72 5.48 10.99
CA ALA A 725 28.50 6.30 11.05
C ALA A 725 27.44 5.89 10.01
N SER A 726 27.87 5.37 8.86
CA SER A 726 26.94 4.83 7.87
C SER A 726 26.09 3.74 8.50
N LEU A 727 26.62 2.77 9.26
CA LEU A 727 25.81 1.71 9.88
C LEU A 727 24.66 2.17 10.80
N LYS A 728 24.72 3.40 11.33
CA LYS A 728 23.68 3.96 12.19
C LYS A 728 22.48 4.53 11.42
N GLY A 729 22.56 4.62 10.09
CA GLY A 729 21.53 5.23 9.24
C GLY A 729 21.53 6.77 9.30
N GLU A 730 22.65 7.38 9.72
CA GLU A 730 22.80 8.83 9.87
C GLU A 730 23.19 9.55 8.56
N THR A 731 23.53 8.80 7.50
CA THR A 731 23.98 9.31 6.17
C THR A 731 23.50 8.40 5.04
N ASP A 732 23.46 8.89 3.79
CA ASP A 732 23.19 8.05 2.60
C ASP A 732 24.22 6.92 2.51
N MET A 733 23.71 5.71 2.72
CA MET A 733 24.45 4.52 3.09
C MET A 733 25.43 4.01 2.04
N ASP A 734 25.27 4.44 0.78
CA ASP A 734 26.08 3.99 -0.35
C ASP A 734 26.96 5.10 -0.96
N GLN A 735 26.83 6.37 -0.55
CA GLN A 735 27.62 7.47 -1.15
C GLN A 735 29.11 7.44 -0.79
N GLU A 736 29.47 6.95 0.40
CA GLU A 736 30.86 6.95 0.90
C GLU A 736 31.50 5.55 0.93
N ARG A 737 30.86 4.57 0.29
CA ARG A 737 31.36 3.19 0.22
C ARG A 737 32.40 3.03 -0.87
N ARG A 738 33.48 2.30 -0.57
CA ARG A 738 34.51 1.94 -1.55
C ARG A 738 34.75 0.44 -1.59
N ASN A 739 34.60 -0.17 -2.76
CA ASN A 739 34.93 -1.58 -2.95
C ASN A 739 36.44 -1.79 -2.88
N LEU A 740 36.85 -2.86 -2.21
CA LEU A 740 38.24 -3.29 -2.08
C LEU A 740 38.45 -4.58 -2.86
N ALA A 741 39.62 -4.72 -3.50
CA ALA A 741 39.96 -5.93 -4.22
C ALA A 741 40.33 -7.06 -3.22
N PRO A 742 39.79 -8.28 -3.40
CA PRO A 742 40.17 -9.41 -2.57
C PRO A 742 41.57 -9.90 -2.91
N HIS A 743 42.35 -10.24 -1.88
CA HIS A 743 43.61 -10.94 -2.04
C HIS A 743 43.54 -12.24 -1.23
N PHE A 744 43.85 -13.35 -1.87
CA PHE A 744 43.75 -14.67 -1.27
C PHE A 744 45.14 -15.20 -0.92
N ASP A 745 45.33 -15.66 0.32
CA ASP A 745 46.50 -16.43 0.73
C ASP A 745 46.05 -17.81 1.21
N GLY A 746 46.65 -18.88 0.67
CA GLY A 746 46.19 -20.25 0.92
C GLY A 746 44.81 -20.58 0.36
N ALA A 747 44.24 -19.78 -0.55
CA ALA A 747 42.97 -20.02 -1.20
C ALA A 747 43.06 -19.87 -2.74
N ARG A 748 42.17 -20.54 -3.47
CA ARG A 748 42.12 -20.51 -4.94
C ARG A 748 40.72 -20.17 -5.43
N GLU A 749 40.61 -19.15 -6.27
CA GLU A 749 39.36 -18.79 -6.95
C GLU A 749 39.19 -19.65 -8.22
N HIS A 750 38.02 -20.27 -8.38
CA HIS A 750 37.70 -21.15 -9.51
C HIS A 750 36.70 -20.53 -10.48
N ALA A 751 35.85 -19.62 -9.99
CA ALA A 751 34.93 -18.78 -10.74
C ALA A 751 34.72 -17.49 -9.96
N SER A 752 34.10 -16.46 -10.57
CA SER A 752 33.87 -15.16 -9.92
C SER A 752 33.25 -15.32 -8.53
N GLY A 753 34.02 -15.01 -7.49
CA GLY A 753 33.63 -15.10 -6.09
C GLY A 753 33.66 -16.51 -5.49
N ILE A 754 33.80 -17.58 -6.27
CA ILE A 754 33.80 -18.97 -5.79
C ILE A 754 35.23 -19.41 -5.44
N VAL A 755 35.48 -19.59 -4.14
CA VAL A 755 36.83 -19.75 -3.59
C VAL A 755 36.94 -21.05 -2.79
N GLU A 756 38.00 -21.81 -3.07
CA GLU A 756 38.42 -23.00 -2.33
C GLU A 756 39.52 -22.62 -1.33
N CYS A 757 39.32 -22.95 -0.05
CA CYS A 757 40.35 -22.87 0.98
C CYS A 757 41.25 -24.11 0.90
N THR A 758 42.43 -23.97 0.29
CA THR A 758 43.35 -25.10 0.09
C THR A 758 43.95 -25.65 1.38
N ASN A 759 43.91 -24.87 2.47
CA ASN A 759 44.35 -25.29 3.80
C ASN A 759 43.56 -24.57 4.92
N PRO A 760 43.62 -25.05 6.19
CA PRO A 760 42.92 -24.41 7.31
C PRO A 760 43.40 -23.01 7.69
N GLY A 761 44.57 -22.59 7.21
CA GLY A 761 45.12 -21.25 7.43
C GLY A 761 44.76 -20.24 6.34
N ALA A 762 43.92 -20.61 5.36
CA ALA A 762 43.59 -19.74 4.25
C ALA A 762 42.99 -18.40 4.73
N THR A 763 43.49 -17.29 4.20
CA THR A 763 43.08 -15.93 4.57
C THR A 763 42.59 -15.12 3.37
N LEU A 764 41.63 -14.25 3.65
CA LEU A 764 41.11 -13.23 2.75
C LEU A 764 41.60 -11.86 3.20
N VAL A 765 42.48 -11.24 2.43
CA VAL A 765 43.16 -9.98 2.77
C VAL A 765 42.56 -8.80 2.01
N ALA A 766 42.31 -7.72 2.73
CA ALA A 766 41.85 -6.44 2.21
C ALA A 766 42.82 -5.32 2.63
N PHE A 767 43.39 -4.60 1.66
CA PHE A 767 44.31 -3.49 1.92
C PHE A 767 43.56 -2.20 2.22
N VAL A 768 43.98 -1.50 3.28
CA VAL A 768 43.44 -0.21 3.67
C VAL A 768 44.03 0.88 2.76
N PRO A 769 43.21 1.73 2.12
CA PRO A 769 43.71 2.82 1.29
C PRO A 769 44.58 3.82 2.09
N PRO A 770 45.69 4.33 1.53
CA PRO A 770 46.67 5.17 2.24
C PRO A 770 46.19 6.60 2.59
N LYS A 771 44.96 6.98 2.22
CA LYS A 771 44.36 8.31 2.47
C LYS A 771 42.95 8.17 3.05
N LEU A 772 42.82 7.46 4.17
CA LEU A 772 41.57 7.49 4.95
C LEU A 772 41.49 8.80 5.73
N ASP A 773 40.27 9.33 5.90
CA ASP A 773 40.04 10.41 6.86
C ASP A 773 40.11 9.87 8.29
N GLU A 774 41.16 10.21 9.02
CA GLU A 774 41.37 9.77 10.41
C GLU A 774 40.37 10.37 11.41
N ARG A 775 39.58 11.38 11.01
CA ARG A 775 38.58 12.03 11.88
C ARG A 775 37.30 11.22 12.03
N ALA A 776 37.01 10.30 11.11
CA ALA A 776 35.85 9.43 11.13
C ALA A 776 36.29 7.97 11.30
N PRO A 777 35.73 7.20 12.25
CA PRO A 777 36.07 5.80 12.37
C PRO A 777 35.52 5.00 11.17
N HIS A 778 36.34 4.12 10.60
CA HIS A 778 36.01 3.31 9.43
C HIS A 778 36.02 1.81 9.76
N MET A 779 35.46 1.02 8.85
CA MET A 779 35.45 -0.44 8.94
C MET A 779 35.53 -1.11 7.57
N ILE A 780 36.07 -2.32 7.54
CA ILE A 780 35.97 -3.22 6.39
C ILE A 780 34.83 -4.22 6.64
N GLU A 781 33.93 -4.33 5.67
CA GLU A 781 32.87 -5.33 5.63
C GLU A 781 33.26 -6.41 4.61
N PHE A 782 33.32 -7.67 5.05
CA PHE A 782 33.47 -8.85 4.19
C PHE A 782 32.12 -9.55 4.10
N VAL A 783 31.57 -9.66 2.89
CA VAL A 783 30.27 -10.31 2.64
C VAL A 783 30.51 -11.62 1.92
N LEU A 784 30.26 -12.73 2.59
CA LEU A 784 30.55 -14.07 2.09
C LEU A 784 29.50 -15.09 2.54
N ARG A 785 29.34 -16.19 1.80
CA ARG A 785 28.54 -17.34 2.25
C ARG A 785 29.34 -18.63 2.20
N PRO A 786 29.24 -19.51 3.22
CA PRO A 786 29.84 -20.84 3.13
C PRO A 786 29.13 -21.69 2.08
N LEU A 787 29.89 -22.35 1.22
CA LEU A 787 29.40 -23.39 0.30
C LEU A 787 29.67 -24.78 0.89
N CYS A 788 30.80 -24.95 1.57
CA CYS A 788 31.15 -26.14 2.32
C CYS A 788 31.93 -25.73 3.58
N THR A 789 31.46 -26.16 4.76
CA THR A 789 32.10 -25.92 6.04
C THR A 789 32.99 -27.09 6.44
N ARG A 790 34.13 -26.81 7.05
CA ARG A 790 34.95 -27.86 7.68
C ARG A 790 34.20 -28.40 8.89
N SER A 791 34.07 -29.72 8.99
CA SER A 791 33.56 -30.36 10.20
C SER A 791 34.43 -29.95 11.39
N ALA A 792 33.81 -29.42 12.45
CA ALA A 792 34.53 -29.00 13.64
C ALA A 792 35.38 -30.16 14.17
N SER A 793 36.71 -30.00 14.14
CA SER A 793 37.59 -30.88 14.91
C SER A 793 37.22 -30.70 16.39
N THR A 794 36.81 -31.80 17.02
CA THR A 794 36.41 -31.89 18.43
C THR A 794 37.51 -31.50 19.43
N ASP A 795 38.71 -31.11 18.97
CA ASP A 795 39.85 -30.81 19.82
C ASP A 795 40.12 -29.32 20.11
N ALA A 796 39.33 -28.38 19.57
CA ALA A 796 39.56 -26.93 19.78
C ALA A 796 38.71 -26.27 20.90
N LEU A 797 37.86 -27.03 21.61
CA LEU A 797 37.01 -26.55 22.71
C LEU A 797 37.59 -26.84 24.11
N ARG A 798 38.91 -26.74 24.28
CA ARG A 798 39.52 -26.65 25.62
C ARG A 798 39.97 -25.22 25.89
N PRO A 799 39.34 -24.49 26.83
CA PRO A 799 39.90 -23.23 27.30
C PRO A 799 41.22 -23.53 28.01
N ASN A 800 42.34 -23.09 27.44
CA ASN A 800 43.60 -23.06 28.17
C ASN A 800 43.45 -22.05 29.31
N GLN A 801 43.30 -22.58 30.52
CA GLN A 801 43.43 -21.85 31.77
C GLN A 801 44.88 -21.38 31.89
N THR A 802 45.10 -20.08 31.74
CA THR A 802 46.19 -19.38 32.42
C THR A 802 45.61 -18.14 33.08
N THR A 803 45.37 -18.31 34.37
CA THR A 803 45.06 -17.31 35.38
C THR A 803 46.19 -16.29 35.56
N ASN A 804 45.83 -15.00 35.57
CA ASN A 804 46.23 -13.98 36.56
C ASN A 804 45.53 -12.66 36.18
N THR A 805 44.41 -12.28 36.84
CA THR A 805 44.32 -11.27 37.92
C THR A 805 44.92 -9.91 37.52
N ILE A 806 44.14 -8.82 37.39
CA ILE A 806 43.69 -7.91 38.47
C ILE A 806 42.64 -6.95 37.81
N LYS A 807 41.34 -7.01 38.13
CA LYS A 807 40.60 -6.07 39.01
C LYS A 807 41.13 -4.62 39.03
N ASP A 808 40.48 -3.68 38.33
CA ASP A 808 39.72 -2.59 38.98
C ASP A 808 39.20 -1.51 38.01
N ALA A 809 38.11 -0.90 38.49
CA ALA A 809 37.57 0.44 38.20
C ALA A 809 36.44 0.56 37.16
N ALA A 810 35.24 0.33 37.68
CA ALA A 810 33.99 0.92 37.23
C ALA A 810 33.93 2.43 37.59
N ALA A 811 33.50 3.26 36.64
CA ALA A 811 32.70 4.48 36.82
C ALA A 811 32.07 4.84 35.47
#